data_AF-A0A7Z3BHU7-F1
#
_entry.id   AF-A0A7Z3BHU7-F1
#
_cell.length_a   1.000
_cell.length_b   1.000
_cell.length_c   1.000
_cell.angle_alpha   90.00
_cell.angle_beta   90.00
_cell.angle_gamma   90.00
#
_symmetry.space_group_name_H-M   'P 1'
#
loop_
_entity.id
_entity.type
_entity.pdbx_description
1 polymer ?
#
loop_
_entity_poly.entity_id
_entity_poly.type
_entity_poly.pdbx_seq_one_letter_code
_entity_poly.pdbx_strand_id
1 'polypeptide(L)'
;MELQSPYPRFELDRRVTFDRSLLALGVLVALLLVETFNGALRFYTDQAGLSAIVYLPKVACIIAVAWELITRPQQRGLWLLLILAAASLLLGRLHGAEFKSGFFAVFIYAPLLFGLLCGPYLEMHRKAVGWIIVFCLVASLIGIALDLLINVPWKGYTYSMGGVEVSANRSWSAYGLDRIAGFSRMSSSLAMMLAVFSLYLGSFRLPLLTRGLLYAVALVGIVLTTNKSSAGAFFLALMVMSIARQRLLFLFAALLVVLGALLLPLYGLYAQVDPYLASATGDNLMGSMVDRLVNTWPNLIKVMDYNGWIYTGAGLGMTGSAYAAFPIFGVEQLAVADNSLLYLWCLFGVAGVALYLLGVPMLMRLQRQPGQEARALLGIAYCILLIGWTSDVLESPIPSLFLGLAIGRALRLPGEAAPQPAPRTLRLQGGMLSLLACALLIGGLLQSPRTLANQAPVENPGAAEFIVGASTHQNIRAGNRDGINRLGREAGITSFRDDAYWSSVERERGKLAIDAAWRAQLRSTRNLGISTLLILGNENQFYGNAKPRDDASREGYLRYVRYVVRSFKGQVAFYEVWNEWDSENATDKDFSDDYLTLVRAAAKVIREEDPQAKVLAGAVTLKGIRQGFAERIAGGGVLDVADGISLHPSVYCEGEMSTPEAWLNWFQGVNQKLENAAGKPVPLYFTEFSWPAHEGDCGISRERQAAYLARAYVLVRSLPNVKGAWWYDLVDDGIDRTDMEHNFGLLTASGQPKPAYHAMASVADIIGRYRFVGRVPNQDPNVYLLRFAKASEEILVAWTLGHEQTLNITSKPGSSDTLWRLDAVEGIARREGRPVPWQCPAGGGDCQASIRIDESPTLVRSASAPQLSLR
;
A
#
# COMPACT_ATOMS: atom_id res chain seq x y z
N MET A 1 -70.01 26.74 -52.03
CA MET A 1 -69.99 27.30 -50.66
C MET A 1 -69.10 26.40 -49.83
N GLU A 2 -67.80 26.68 -49.81
CA GLU A 2 -66.84 26.02 -48.91
C GLU A 2 -65.83 27.08 -48.45
N LEU A 3 -65.71 27.21 -47.12
CA LEU A 3 -64.97 28.25 -46.42
C LEU A 3 -63.46 28.04 -46.56
N GLN A 4 -62.75 29.10 -46.97
CA GLN A 4 -61.30 29.22 -46.87
C GLN A 4 -60.87 29.30 -45.39
N SER A 5 -59.94 28.44 -44.98
CA SER A 5 -59.15 28.64 -43.75
C SER A 5 -57.87 29.40 -44.08
N PRO A 6 -57.61 30.57 -43.46
CA PRO A 6 -56.40 31.35 -43.66
C PRO A 6 -55.41 31.08 -42.53
N TYR A 7 -54.72 29.95 -42.53
CA TYR A 7 -53.56 29.77 -41.66
C TYR A 7 -52.41 29.06 -42.40
N PRO A 8 -51.19 29.63 -42.42
CA PRO A 8 -50.03 28.95 -42.96
C PRO A 8 -49.72 27.72 -42.10
N ARG A 9 -49.48 26.56 -42.75
CA ARG A 9 -48.94 25.38 -42.09
C ARG A 9 -47.56 25.72 -41.53
N PHE A 10 -47.49 25.98 -40.22
CA PHE A 10 -46.22 25.97 -39.49
C PHE A 10 -45.72 24.51 -39.40
N GLU A 11 -44.78 24.15 -40.26
CA GLU A 11 -43.92 23.00 -39.98
C GLU A 11 -43.04 23.37 -38.78
N LEU A 12 -43.33 22.78 -37.62
CA LEU A 12 -42.47 22.81 -36.45
C LEU A 12 -41.23 21.95 -36.74
N ASP A 13 -40.16 22.55 -37.29
CA ASP A 13 -38.82 21.95 -37.25
C ASP A 13 -38.30 22.02 -35.80
N ARG A 14 -38.83 21.14 -34.94
CA ARG A 14 -38.31 20.92 -33.57
C ARG A 14 -37.00 20.13 -33.66
N ARG A 15 -35.94 20.77 -34.17
CA ARG A 15 -34.57 20.31 -33.98
C ARG A 15 -33.98 21.07 -32.80
N VAL A 16 -33.70 20.37 -31.70
CA VAL A 16 -32.87 20.91 -30.62
C VAL A 16 -31.45 21.09 -31.18
N THR A 17 -31.08 22.31 -31.54
CA THR A 17 -29.73 22.65 -31.95
C THR A 17 -28.87 22.79 -30.70
N PHE A 18 -28.02 21.79 -30.44
CA PHE A 18 -27.05 21.84 -29.35
C PHE A 18 -25.92 22.83 -29.68
N ASP A 19 -25.88 23.97 -28.98
CA ASP A 19 -24.76 24.91 -29.06
C ASP A 19 -23.58 24.39 -28.22
N ARG A 20 -22.56 23.89 -28.93
CA ARG A 20 -21.32 23.38 -28.32
C ARG A 20 -20.62 24.41 -27.45
N SER A 21 -20.71 25.69 -27.81
CA SER A 21 -20.03 26.75 -27.07
C SER A 21 -20.66 27.01 -25.71
N LEU A 22 -22.00 26.93 -25.63
CA LEU A 22 -22.74 27.04 -24.38
C LEU A 22 -22.54 25.80 -23.50
N LEU A 23 -22.43 24.61 -24.10
CA LEU A 23 -22.12 23.39 -23.34
C LEU A 23 -20.72 23.45 -22.72
N ALA A 24 -19.71 23.87 -23.48
CA ALA A 24 -18.37 24.09 -22.96
C ALA A 24 -18.35 25.13 -21.82
N LEU A 25 -19.09 26.24 -21.98
CA LEU A 25 -19.24 27.24 -20.92
C LEU A 25 -19.90 26.64 -19.67
N GLY A 26 -20.96 25.84 -19.83
CA GLY A 26 -21.65 25.17 -18.72
C GLY A 26 -20.74 24.21 -17.96
N VAL A 27 -19.92 23.42 -18.67
CA VAL A 27 -18.93 22.52 -18.05
C VAL A 27 -17.88 23.31 -17.26
N LEU A 28 -17.36 24.41 -17.82
CA LEU A 28 -16.43 25.29 -17.13
C LEU A 28 -17.04 25.86 -15.85
N VAL A 29 -18.24 26.45 -15.94
CA VAL A 29 -18.93 27.06 -14.80
C VAL A 29 -19.17 26.02 -13.70
N ALA A 30 -19.68 24.83 -14.07
CA ALA A 30 -19.89 23.75 -13.12
C ALA A 30 -18.60 23.30 -12.44
N LEU A 31 -17.50 23.18 -13.19
CA LEU A 31 -16.20 22.81 -12.64
C LEU A 31 -15.66 23.88 -11.67
N LEU A 32 -15.70 25.16 -12.05
CA LEU A 32 -15.25 26.26 -11.18
C LEU A 32 -16.06 26.33 -9.88
N LEU A 33 -17.39 26.20 -9.96
CA LEU A 33 -18.26 26.21 -8.80
C LEU A 33 -17.99 25.01 -7.89
N VAL A 34 -17.94 23.81 -8.45
CA VAL A 34 -17.71 22.59 -7.65
C VAL A 34 -16.34 22.61 -6.98
N GLU A 35 -15.29 23.09 -7.66
CA GLU A 35 -13.95 23.15 -7.04
C GLU A 35 -13.83 24.27 -6.00
N THR A 36 -14.52 25.41 -6.19
CA THR A 36 -14.58 26.50 -5.20
C THR A 36 -15.29 26.07 -3.93
N PHE A 37 -16.40 25.34 -4.06
CA PHE A 37 -17.22 24.86 -2.95
C PHE A 37 -16.97 23.39 -2.59
N ASN A 38 -15.84 22.82 -2.99
CA ASN A 38 -15.63 21.37 -2.98
C ASN A 38 -15.86 20.75 -1.60
N GLY A 39 -15.34 21.36 -0.53
CA GLY A 39 -15.51 20.85 0.83
C GLY A 39 -16.94 20.99 1.35
N ALA A 40 -17.56 22.15 1.14
CA ALA A 40 -18.95 22.38 1.54
C ALA A 40 -19.93 21.48 0.76
N LEU A 41 -19.77 21.37 -0.56
CA LEU A 41 -20.61 20.52 -1.40
C LEU A 41 -20.45 19.05 -1.05
N ARG A 42 -19.23 18.55 -0.78
CA ARG A 42 -19.04 17.17 -0.32
C ARG A 42 -19.79 16.90 0.97
N PHE A 43 -19.69 17.80 1.95
CA PHE A 43 -20.42 17.67 3.21
C PHE A 43 -21.94 17.62 2.97
N TYR A 44 -22.52 18.62 2.29
CA TYR A 44 -23.98 18.68 2.11
C TYR A 44 -24.52 17.58 1.18
N THR A 45 -23.78 17.20 0.13
CA THR A 45 -24.22 16.11 -0.76
C THR A 45 -24.09 14.75 -0.10
N ASP A 46 -23.12 14.55 0.77
CA ASP A 46 -23.00 13.32 1.57
C ASP A 46 -24.15 13.16 2.56
N GLN A 47 -24.52 14.25 3.26
CA GLN A 47 -25.71 14.26 4.13
C GLN A 47 -27.01 13.93 3.35
N ALA A 48 -27.04 14.22 2.05
CA ALA A 48 -28.17 13.89 1.18
C ALA A 48 -28.06 12.51 0.49
N GLY A 49 -26.99 11.74 0.72
CA GLY A 49 -26.73 10.47 0.04
C GLY A 49 -26.37 10.60 -1.45
N LEU A 50 -25.94 11.80 -1.88
CA LEU A 50 -25.68 12.19 -3.26
C LEU A 50 -24.21 12.58 -3.51
N SER A 51 -23.27 12.02 -2.75
CA SER A 51 -21.84 12.39 -2.78
C SER A 51 -21.17 12.19 -4.16
N ALA A 52 -21.80 11.48 -5.09
CA ALA A 52 -21.36 11.31 -6.48
C ALA A 52 -21.51 12.56 -7.35
N ILE A 53 -22.43 13.46 -7.00
CA ILE A 53 -22.76 14.64 -7.83
C ILE A 53 -21.56 15.58 -7.99
N VAL A 54 -20.68 15.67 -6.99
CA VAL A 54 -19.47 16.52 -7.05
C VAL A 54 -18.46 16.09 -8.12
N TYR A 55 -18.62 14.90 -8.71
CA TYR A 55 -17.75 14.41 -9.78
C TYR A 55 -18.32 14.65 -11.19
N LEU A 56 -19.59 15.05 -11.31
CA LEU A 56 -20.26 15.27 -12.60
C LEU A 56 -19.54 16.27 -13.52
N PRO A 57 -18.98 17.40 -13.04
CA PRO A 57 -18.27 18.32 -13.94
C PRO A 57 -17.06 17.68 -14.61
N LYS A 58 -16.31 16.82 -13.90
CA LYS A 58 -15.17 16.10 -14.47
C LYS A 58 -15.60 15.02 -15.47
N VAL A 59 -16.71 14.33 -15.20
CA VAL A 59 -17.34 13.45 -16.20
C VAL A 59 -17.75 14.23 -17.45
N ALA A 60 -18.33 15.43 -17.27
CA ALA A 60 -18.70 16.29 -18.37
C ALA A 60 -17.47 16.80 -19.16
N CYS A 61 -16.32 17.04 -18.51
CA CYS A 61 -15.05 17.27 -19.19
C CYS A 61 -14.66 16.09 -20.09
N ILE A 62 -14.73 14.86 -19.59
CA ILE A 62 -14.42 13.64 -20.38
C ILE A 62 -15.33 13.54 -21.60
N ILE A 63 -16.64 13.75 -21.41
CA ILE A 63 -17.62 13.69 -22.50
C ILE A 63 -17.33 14.78 -23.55
N ALA A 64 -17.05 16.01 -23.12
CA ALA A 64 -16.72 17.11 -24.02
C ALA A 64 -15.41 16.86 -24.80
N VAL A 65 -14.40 16.31 -24.14
CA VAL A 65 -13.13 15.90 -24.78
C VAL A 65 -13.38 14.81 -25.82
N ALA A 66 -14.08 13.74 -25.47
CA ALA A 66 -14.40 12.65 -26.39
C ALA A 66 -15.20 13.16 -27.60
N TRP A 67 -16.16 14.05 -27.36
CA TRP A 67 -16.95 14.68 -28.41
C TRP A 67 -16.09 15.49 -29.38
N GLU A 68 -15.13 16.28 -28.89
CA GLU A 68 -14.23 17.07 -29.75
C GLU A 68 -13.22 16.17 -30.50
N LEU A 69 -12.73 15.10 -29.89
CA LEU A 69 -11.86 14.13 -30.56
C LEU A 69 -12.56 13.42 -31.74
N ILE A 70 -13.85 13.10 -31.59
CA ILE A 70 -14.63 12.39 -32.62
C ILE A 70 -15.10 13.34 -33.73
N THR A 71 -15.49 14.56 -33.36
CA THR A 71 -16.18 15.46 -34.29
C THR A 71 -15.27 16.42 -35.04
N ARG A 72 -14.01 16.57 -34.64
CA ARG A 72 -13.05 17.45 -35.31
C ARG A 72 -11.70 16.78 -35.54
N PRO A 73 -11.07 17.04 -36.70
CA PRO A 73 -9.69 16.61 -36.92
C PRO A 73 -8.78 17.34 -35.92
N GLN A 74 -7.94 16.58 -35.24
CA GLN A 74 -7.03 17.09 -34.23
C GLN A 74 -5.59 17.16 -34.75
N GLN A 75 -4.77 18.00 -34.12
CA GLN A 75 -3.36 18.13 -34.45
C GLN A 75 -2.61 16.81 -34.19
N ARG A 76 -1.63 16.46 -35.04
CA ARG A 76 -0.83 15.22 -34.92
C ARG A 76 -0.19 15.06 -33.53
N GLY A 77 0.25 16.17 -32.92
CA GLY A 77 0.83 16.15 -31.57
C GLY A 77 -0.12 15.64 -30.50
N LEU A 78 -1.43 15.93 -30.60
CA LEU A 78 -2.42 15.42 -29.65
C LEU A 78 -2.57 13.90 -29.73
N TRP A 79 -2.61 13.35 -30.94
CA TRP A 79 -2.69 11.89 -31.13
C TRP A 79 -1.46 11.18 -30.57
N LEU A 80 -0.26 11.75 -30.76
CA LEU A 80 0.96 11.23 -30.14
C LEU A 80 0.89 11.22 -28.61
N LEU A 81 0.34 12.28 -28.00
CA LEU A 81 0.12 12.33 -26.55
C LEU A 81 -0.88 11.26 -26.07
N LEU A 82 -1.97 11.05 -26.80
CA LEU A 82 -2.96 10.02 -26.47
C LEU A 82 -2.38 8.61 -26.60
N ILE A 83 -1.55 8.37 -27.62
CA ILE A 83 -0.83 7.08 -27.78
C ILE A 83 0.15 6.88 -26.62
N LEU A 84 0.90 7.92 -26.24
CA LEU A 84 1.80 7.87 -25.09
C LEU A 84 1.04 7.59 -23.78
N ALA A 85 -0.13 8.22 -23.59
CA ALA A 85 -1.00 7.95 -22.44
C ALA A 85 -1.55 6.51 -22.44
N ALA A 86 -1.97 6.00 -23.60
CA ALA A 86 -2.40 4.61 -23.72
C ALA A 86 -1.26 3.62 -23.41
N ALA A 87 -0.05 3.88 -23.92
CA ALA A 87 1.14 3.08 -23.63
C ALA A 87 1.49 3.13 -22.13
N SER A 88 1.42 4.30 -21.52
CA SER A 88 1.67 4.49 -20.08
C SER A 88 0.64 3.79 -19.19
N LEU A 89 -0.64 3.74 -19.59
CA LEU A 89 -1.67 2.94 -18.90
C LEU A 89 -1.37 1.43 -18.97
N LEU A 90 -0.92 0.96 -20.13
CA LEU A 90 -0.51 -0.44 -20.30
C LEU A 90 0.73 -0.77 -19.47
N LEU A 91 1.73 0.12 -19.43
CA LEU A 91 2.90 -0.02 -18.57
C LEU A 91 2.51 -0.09 -17.10
N GLY A 92 1.65 0.81 -16.63
CA GLY A 92 1.14 0.76 -15.25
C GLY A 92 0.48 -0.58 -14.93
N ARG A 93 -0.30 -1.13 -15.88
CA ARG A 93 -0.93 -2.46 -15.72
C ARG A 93 0.10 -3.60 -15.62
N LEU A 94 1.18 -3.53 -16.40
CA LEU A 94 2.28 -4.49 -16.37
C LEU A 94 3.06 -4.40 -15.05
N HIS A 95 3.18 -3.20 -14.48
CA HIS A 95 3.85 -2.95 -13.21
C HIS A 95 2.96 -3.18 -11.97
N GLY A 96 1.75 -3.72 -12.15
CA GLY A 96 0.89 -4.17 -11.06
C GLY A 96 -0.31 -3.26 -10.74
N ALA A 97 -0.52 -2.15 -11.46
CA ALA A 97 -1.70 -1.31 -11.25
C ALA A 97 -3.01 -2.03 -11.54
N GLU A 98 -4.01 -1.83 -10.68
CA GLU A 98 -5.38 -2.23 -10.98
C GLU A 98 -5.99 -1.38 -12.09
N PHE A 99 -6.96 -1.94 -12.83
CA PHE A 99 -7.72 -1.20 -13.85
C PHE A 99 -8.40 0.06 -13.27
N LYS A 100 -8.86 0.00 -12.01
CA LYS A 100 -9.49 1.13 -11.31
C LYS A 100 -8.52 2.31 -11.18
N SER A 101 -7.24 2.04 -10.91
CA SER A 101 -6.21 3.08 -10.82
C SER A 101 -5.99 3.78 -12.16
N GLY A 102 -5.96 3.01 -13.26
CA GLY A 102 -5.88 3.58 -14.62
C GLY A 102 -7.07 4.50 -14.97
N PHE A 103 -8.30 4.08 -14.66
CA PHE A 103 -9.49 4.93 -14.86
C PHE A 103 -9.46 6.18 -13.98
N PHE A 104 -9.00 6.04 -12.74
CA PHE A 104 -8.85 7.18 -11.82
C PHE A 104 -7.82 8.18 -12.36
N ALA A 105 -6.71 7.71 -12.94
CA ALA A 105 -5.72 8.56 -13.58
C ALA A 105 -6.32 9.36 -14.76
N VAL A 106 -7.12 8.74 -15.64
CA VAL A 106 -7.82 9.46 -16.72
C VAL A 106 -8.74 10.55 -16.16
N PHE A 107 -9.42 10.27 -15.06
CA PHE A 107 -10.31 11.21 -14.39
C PHE A 107 -9.57 12.43 -13.81
N ILE A 108 -8.33 12.25 -13.33
CA ILE A 108 -7.47 13.34 -12.86
C ILE A 108 -7.16 14.34 -13.98
N TYR A 109 -6.81 13.87 -15.18
CA TYR A 109 -6.35 14.74 -16.27
C TYR A 109 -7.46 15.30 -17.18
N ALA A 110 -8.72 14.94 -16.92
CA ALA A 110 -9.85 15.41 -17.71
C ALA A 110 -9.96 16.95 -17.81
N PRO A 111 -9.75 17.75 -16.74
CA PRO A 111 -9.77 19.21 -16.83
C PRO A 111 -8.70 19.78 -17.76
N LEU A 112 -7.50 19.18 -17.79
CA LEU A 112 -6.40 19.63 -18.64
C LEU A 112 -6.72 19.42 -20.12
N LEU A 113 -7.21 18.22 -20.48
CA LEU A 113 -7.64 17.92 -21.84
C LEU A 113 -8.83 18.77 -22.28
N PHE A 114 -9.77 19.03 -21.36
CA PHE A 114 -10.90 19.91 -21.62
C PHE A 114 -10.46 21.35 -21.91
N GLY A 115 -9.56 21.92 -21.10
CA GLY A 115 -9.00 23.26 -21.36
C GLY A 115 -8.26 23.33 -22.70
N LEU A 116 -7.50 22.28 -23.04
CA LEU A 116 -6.76 22.17 -24.29
C LEU A 116 -7.67 22.23 -25.53
N LEU A 117 -8.76 21.47 -25.52
CA LEU A 117 -9.61 21.29 -26.70
C LEU A 117 -10.78 22.27 -26.78
N CYS A 118 -11.37 22.62 -25.64
CA CYS A 118 -12.58 23.46 -25.59
C CYS A 118 -12.27 24.96 -25.39
N GLY A 119 -11.00 25.34 -25.20
CA GLY A 119 -10.59 26.74 -25.02
C GLY A 119 -11.14 27.75 -26.04
N PRO A 120 -11.16 27.46 -27.36
CA PRO A 120 -11.72 28.39 -28.35
C PRO A 120 -13.19 28.76 -28.10
N TYR A 121 -13.99 27.83 -27.56
CA TYR A 121 -15.40 28.08 -27.23
C TYR A 121 -15.55 29.00 -26.02
N LEU A 122 -14.66 28.85 -25.03
CA LEU A 122 -14.68 29.66 -23.82
C LEU A 122 -14.26 31.12 -24.12
N GLU A 123 -13.35 31.32 -25.08
CA GLU A 123 -12.97 32.65 -25.57
C GLU A 123 -14.14 33.43 -26.16
N MET A 124 -15.11 32.75 -26.81
CA MET A 124 -16.34 33.39 -27.32
C MET A 124 -17.19 33.96 -26.18
N HIS A 125 -17.14 33.32 -25.01
CA HIS A 125 -17.92 33.66 -23.82
C HIS A 125 -17.09 34.34 -22.73
N ARG A 126 -15.96 34.98 -23.09
CA ARG A 126 -15.00 35.59 -22.14
C ARG A 126 -15.62 36.48 -21.05
N LYS A 127 -16.71 37.19 -21.35
CA LYS A 127 -17.41 38.03 -20.36
C LYS A 127 -18.04 37.16 -19.26
N ALA A 128 -18.71 36.07 -19.64
CA ALA A 128 -19.31 35.14 -18.70
C ALA A 128 -18.23 34.42 -17.89
N VAL A 129 -17.12 34.02 -18.54
CA VAL A 129 -15.94 33.44 -17.89
C VAL A 129 -15.35 34.40 -16.84
N GLY A 130 -15.19 35.68 -17.18
CA GLY A 130 -14.75 36.70 -16.24
C GLY A 130 -15.67 36.84 -15.04
N TRP A 131 -16.99 36.90 -15.24
CA TRP A 131 -17.96 37.02 -14.15
C TRP A 131 -17.99 35.82 -13.21
N ILE A 132 -17.91 34.59 -13.75
CA ILE A 132 -17.86 33.40 -12.88
C ILE A 132 -16.55 33.34 -12.09
N ILE A 133 -15.43 33.79 -12.65
CA ILE A 133 -14.15 33.88 -11.94
C ILE A 133 -14.21 34.95 -10.83
N VAL A 134 -14.83 36.11 -11.07
CA VAL A 134 -15.10 37.11 -10.02
C VAL A 134 -15.90 36.48 -8.89
N PHE A 135 -17.00 35.78 -9.21
CA PHE A 135 -17.83 35.11 -8.22
C PHE A 135 -17.03 34.09 -7.40
N CYS A 136 -16.26 33.22 -8.05
CA CYS A 136 -15.47 32.19 -7.38
C CYS A 136 -14.34 32.79 -6.52
N LEU A 137 -13.72 33.89 -6.95
CA LEU A 137 -12.72 34.61 -6.16
C LEU A 137 -13.33 35.22 -4.90
N VAL A 138 -14.47 35.91 -5.03
CA VAL A 138 -15.18 36.49 -3.89
C VAL A 138 -15.64 35.38 -2.93
N ALA A 139 -16.20 34.28 -3.44
CA ALA A 139 -16.59 33.14 -2.64
C ALA A 139 -15.39 32.51 -1.90
N SER A 140 -14.22 32.42 -2.54
CA SER A 140 -12.99 31.92 -1.92
C SER A 140 -12.54 32.81 -0.75
N LEU A 141 -12.59 34.13 -0.92
CA LEU A 141 -12.26 35.09 0.15
C LEU A 141 -13.28 35.08 1.30
N ILE A 142 -14.57 34.95 0.98
CA ILE A 142 -15.63 34.76 1.99
C ILE A 142 -15.40 33.46 2.74
N GLY A 143 -15.02 32.38 2.04
CA GLY A 143 -14.68 31.10 2.65
C GLY A 143 -13.54 31.22 3.66
N ILE A 144 -12.48 31.97 3.34
CA ILE A 144 -11.37 32.27 4.27
C ILE A 144 -11.88 33.04 5.50
N ALA A 145 -12.68 34.08 5.28
CA ALA A 145 -13.22 34.87 6.38
C ALA A 145 -14.13 34.02 7.29
N LEU A 146 -14.98 33.16 6.73
CA LEU A 146 -15.83 32.26 7.51
C LEU A 146 -14.98 31.27 8.31
N ASP A 147 -13.99 30.63 7.70
CA ASP A 147 -13.11 29.65 8.36
C ASP A 147 -12.28 30.28 9.49
N LEU A 148 -11.98 31.58 9.41
CA LEU A 148 -11.32 32.37 10.46
C LEU A 148 -12.26 32.79 11.59
N LEU A 149 -13.52 33.06 11.29
CA LEU A 149 -14.47 33.66 12.23
C LEU A 149 -15.38 32.64 12.92
N ILE A 150 -15.65 31.50 12.28
CA ILE A 150 -16.58 30.48 12.74
C ILE A 150 -16.05 29.06 12.51
N ASN A 151 -16.50 28.12 13.35
CA ASN A 151 -16.25 26.70 13.14
C ASN A 151 -17.19 26.16 12.05
N VAL A 152 -16.71 26.08 10.81
CA VAL A 152 -17.51 25.57 9.69
C VAL A 152 -17.69 24.04 9.78
N PRO A 153 -18.90 23.49 9.53
CA PRO A 153 -19.23 22.10 9.82
C PRO A 153 -18.54 21.09 8.89
N TRP A 154 -18.08 21.51 7.72
CA TRP A 154 -17.37 20.65 6.78
C TRP A 154 -15.88 20.49 7.10
N LYS A 155 -15.30 21.32 7.97
CA LYS A 155 -13.87 21.29 8.32
C LYS A 155 -13.51 20.00 9.05
N GLY A 156 -12.52 19.28 8.53
CA GLY A 156 -12.10 17.99 9.09
C GLY A 156 -13.06 16.83 8.84
N TYR A 157 -14.15 17.04 8.12
CA TYR A 157 -15.13 15.99 7.84
C TYR A 157 -14.58 14.95 6.85
N THR A 158 -14.73 13.67 7.18
CA THR A 158 -14.41 12.52 6.32
C THR A 158 -15.65 11.64 6.14
N TYR A 159 -15.80 11.03 4.97
CA TYR A 159 -16.90 10.13 4.64
C TYR A 159 -16.42 8.99 3.75
N SER A 160 -17.10 7.84 3.78
CA SER A 160 -16.73 6.67 2.96
C SER A 160 -17.51 6.66 1.65
N MET A 161 -16.80 6.44 0.54
CA MET A 161 -17.41 6.34 -0.78
C MET A 161 -16.81 5.16 -1.54
N GLY A 162 -17.63 4.13 -1.81
CA GLY A 162 -17.18 2.92 -2.50
C GLY A 162 -16.11 2.13 -1.73
N GLY A 163 -16.10 2.21 -0.39
CA GLY A 163 -15.13 1.53 0.47
C GLY A 163 -13.82 2.31 0.72
N VAL A 164 -13.67 3.51 0.15
CA VAL A 164 -12.50 4.39 0.35
C VAL A 164 -12.90 5.58 1.21
N GLU A 165 -12.10 5.92 2.22
CA GLU A 165 -12.32 7.10 3.05
C GLU A 165 -11.89 8.38 2.30
N VAL A 166 -12.81 9.33 2.17
CA VAL A 166 -12.61 10.55 1.41
C VAL A 166 -12.84 11.76 2.32
N SER A 167 -11.82 12.61 2.45
CA SER A 167 -11.97 13.88 3.17
C SER A 167 -12.75 14.90 2.34
N ALA A 168 -13.79 15.48 2.95
CA ALA A 168 -14.53 16.62 2.42
C ALA A 168 -13.70 17.91 2.51
N ASN A 169 -13.15 18.21 3.70
CA ASN A 169 -12.17 19.27 3.90
C ASN A 169 -11.10 18.76 4.87
N ARG A 170 -9.83 18.84 4.47
CA ARG A 170 -8.71 18.35 5.31
C ARG A 170 -8.39 19.40 6.38
N SER A 171 -8.69 19.09 7.64
CA SER A 171 -8.20 19.87 8.79
C SER A 171 -6.80 19.40 9.17
N TRP A 172 -5.83 20.30 9.13
CA TRP A 172 -4.46 20.02 9.57
C TRP A 172 -3.77 21.34 9.93
N SER A 173 -2.88 21.29 10.91
CA SER A 173 -2.09 22.44 11.34
C SER A 173 -0.64 22.28 10.87
N ALA A 174 0.05 23.39 10.65
CA ALA A 174 1.50 23.39 10.48
C ALA A 174 2.12 24.43 11.40
N TYR A 175 3.10 24.00 12.19
CA TYR A 175 3.74 24.85 13.21
C TYR A 175 2.72 25.46 14.20
N GLY A 176 1.68 24.69 14.55
CA GLY A 176 0.59 25.16 15.43
C GLY A 176 -0.40 26.14 14.78
N LEU A 177 -0.19 26.54 13.52
CA LEU A 177 -1.11 27.40 12.77
C LEU A 177 -2.08 26.57 11.94
N ASP A 178 -3.36 26.94 11.99
CA ASP A 178 -4.43 26.33 11.22
C ASP A 178 -4.27 26.62 9.71
N ARG A 179 -4.42 25.57 8.88
CA ARG A 179 -4.31 25.70 7.42
C ARG A 179 -5.68 25.92 6.79
N ILE A 180 -6.03 27.19 6.61
CA ILE A 180 -7.35 27.62 6.14
C ILE A 180 -7.63 27.11 4.72
N ALA A 181 -8.76 26.43 4.57
CA ALA A 181 -9.23 25.86 3.31
C ALA A 181 -10.59 26.45 2.87
N GLY A 182 -11.30 27.15 3.74
CA GLY A 182 -12.56 27.81 3.42
C GLY A 182 -13.62 26.82 2.92
N PHE A 183 -14.25 27.14 1.78
CA PHE A 183 -15.20 26.23 1.13
C PHE A 183 -14.53 25.13 0.31
N SER A 184 -13.23 25.24 0.04
CA SER A 184 -12.49 24.28 -0.77
C SER A 184 -12.15 23.01 0.02
N ARG A 185 -11.61 22.01 -0.67
CA ARG A 185 -11.21 20.74 -0.05
C ARG A 185 -9.89 20.82 0.71
N MET A 186 -8.95 21.66 0.26
CA MET A 186 -7.59 21.76 0.80
C MET A 186 -7.06 23.20 0.67
N SER A 187 -6.30 23.64 1.67
CA SER A 187 -5.66 24.96 1.68
C SER A 187 -4.73 25.20 0.47
N SER A 188 -4.06 24.16 -0.01
CA SER A 188 -3.24 24.21 -1.23
C SER A 188 -4.08 24.49 -2.48
N SER A 189 -5.26 23.88 -2.61
CA SER A 189 -6.18 24.13 -3.72
C SER A 189 -6.73 25.55 -3.68
N LEU A 190 -7.09 26.06 -2.49
CA LEU A 190 -7.53 27.44 -2.31
C LEU A 190 -6.46 28.46 -2.72
N ALA A 191 -5.22 28.26 -2.26
CA ALA A 191 -4.08 29.10 -2.62
C ALA A 191 -3.89 29.20 -4.14
N MET A 192 -3.94 28.06 -4.84
CA MET A 192 -3.81 28.01 -6.28
C MET A 192 -4.99 28.69 -7.00
N MET A 193 -6.22 28.52 -6.50
CA MET A 193 -7.39 29.22 -7.03
C MET A 193 -7.28 30.74 -6.92
N LEU A 194 -6.87 31.26 -5.75
CA LEU A 194 -6.66 32.70 -5.54
C LEU A 194 -5.61 33.26 -6.51
N ALA A 195 -4.48 32.56 -6.69
CA ALA A 195 -3.44 32.95 -7.63
C ALA A 195 -3.96 32.98 -9.07
N VAL A 196 -4.61 31.89 -9.53
CA VAL A 196 -5.12 31.77 -10.90
C VAL A 196 -6.21 32.80 -11.19
N PHE A 197 -7.21 32.95 -10.31
CA PHE A 197 -8.33 33.86 -10.53
C PHE A 197 -7.89 35.32 -10.53
N SER A 198 -7.00 35.72 -9.61
CA SER A 198 -6.51 37.10 -9.56
C SER A 198 -5.61 37.43 -10.75
N LEU A 199 -4.71 36.54 -11.18
CA LEU A 199 -3.93 36.71 -12.41
C LEU A 199 -4.82 36.81 -13.65
N TYR A 200 -5.90 36.01 -13.70
CA TYR A 200 -6.86 36.09 -14.79
C TYR A 200 -7.51 37.47 -14.86
N LEU A 201 -8.12 37.91 -13.76
CA LEU A 201 -8.86 39.18 -13.71
C LEU A 201 -7.95 40.41 -13.85
N GLY A 202 -6.75 40.36 -13.28
CA GLY A 202 -5.78 41.45 -13.33
C GLY A 202 -5.15 41.70 -14.71
N SER A 203 -5.34 40.77 -15.66
CA SER A 203 -4.92 40.93 -17.06
C SER A 203 -5.84 41.84 -17.88
N PHE A 204 -7.06 42.07 -17.40
CA PHE A 204 -8.05 42.95 -18.02
C PHE A 204 -7.79 44.42 -17.67
N ARG A 205 -8.49 45.34 -18.36
CA ARG A 205 -8.34 46.78 -18.14
C ARG A 205 -8.99 47.22 -16.82
N LEU A 206 -8.24 47.11 -15.73
CA LEU A 206 -8.59 47.64 -14.41
C LEU A 206 -7.76 48.90 -14.08
N PRO A 207 -8.31 49.86 -13.31
CA PRO A 207 -7.52 50.96 -12.75
C PRO A 207 -6.33 50.43 -11.93
N LEU A 208 -5.21 51.16 -11.92
CA LEU A 208 -3.98 50.73 -11.25
C LEU A 208 -4.21 50.37 -9.77
N LEU A 209 -4.97 51.20 -9.05
CA LEU A 209 -5.33 50.98 -7.64
C LEU A 209 -6.18 49.72 -7.47
N THR A 210 -7.22 49.52 -8.29
CA THR A 210 -8.08 48.33 -8.22
C THR A 210 -7.31 47.05 -8.51
N ARG A 211 -6.41 47.09 -9.50
CA ARG A 211 -5.54 45.95 -9.83
C ARG A 211 -4.53 45.68 -8.71
N GLY A 212 -3.94 46.72 -8.12
CA GLY A 212 -3.06 46.60 -6.96
C GLY A 212 -3.78 45.98 -5.77
N LEU A 213 -4.98 46.45 -5.46
CA LEU A 213 -5.82 45.91 -4.38
C LEU A 213 -6.20 44.45 -4.64
N LEU A 214 -6.61 44.10 -5.86
CA LEU A 214 -6.90 42.72 -6.25
C LEU A 214 -5.73 41.77 -5.93
N TYR A 215 -4.52 42.15 -6.35
CA TYR A 215 -3.32 41.33 -6.11
C TYR A 215 -2.91 41.31 -4.63
N ALA A 216 -3.03 42.42 -3.92
CA ALA A 216 -2.73 42.49 -2.49
C ALA A 216 -3.67 41.59 -1.67
N VAL A 217 -4.98 41.68 -1.93
CA VAL A 217 -5.99 40.84 -1.26
C VAL A 217 -5.78 39.36 -1.59
N ALA A 218 -5.49 39.03 -2.86
CA ALA A 218 -5.18 37.66 -3.25
C ALA A 218 -3.92 37.14 -2.54
N LEU A 219 -2.84 37.93 -2.48
CA LEU A 219 -1.61 37.55 -1.80
C LEU A 219 -1.82 37.32 -0.30
N VAL A 220 -2.57 38.21 0.38
CA VAL A 220 -2.94 38.02 1.79
C VAL A 220 -3.73 36.72 1.96
N GLY A 221 -4.73 36.47 1.11
CA GLY A 221 -5.49 35.22 1.13
C GLY A 221 -4.61 33.99 0.95
N ILE A 222 -3.67 34.01 0.01
CA ILE A 222 -2.71 32.91 -0.23
C ILE A 222 -1.81 32.70 1.01
N VAL A 223 -1.29 33.76 1.61
CA VAL A 223 -0.44 33.66 2.81
C VAL A 223 -1.23 33.07 3.99
N LEU A 224 -2.50 33.46 4.16
CA LEU A 224 -3.38 32.91 5.20
C LEU A 224 -3.64 31.40 5.03
N THR A 225 -3.61 30.88 3.81
CA THR A 225 -3.68 29.42 3.59
C THR A 225 -2.41 28.66 4.02
N THR A 226 -1.37 29.36 4.48
CA THR A 226 -0.03 28.86 4.81
C THR A 226 0.75 28.21 3.65
N ASN A 227 0.29 28.39 2.40
CA ASN A 227 0.95 27.85 1.22
C ASN A 227 2.04 28.80 0.69
N LYS A 228 3.24 28.69 1.29
CA LYS A 228 4.43 29.49 0.96
C LYS A 228 4.81 29.41 -0.52
N SER A 229 4.74 28.22 -1.12
CA SER A 229 5.09 28.00 -2.53
C SER A 229 4.17 28.78 -3.48
N SER A 230 2.86 28.75 -3.24
CA SER A 230 1.91 29.54 -4.04
C SER A 230 2.08 31.04 -3.85
N ALA A 231 2.38 31.51 -2.63
CA ALA A 231 2.62 32.93 -2.37
C ALA A 231 3.85 33.45 -3.13
N GLY A 232 4.98 32.73 -3.01
CA GLY A 232 6.22 33.07 -3.71
C GLY A 232 6.05 33.01 -5.22
N ALA A 233 5.36 31.99 -5.72
CA ALA A 233 5.12 31.83 -7.15
C ALA A 233 4.24 32.95 -7.73
N PHE A 234 3.18 33.33 -7.02
CA PHE A 234 2.29 34.42 -7.41
C PHE A 234 3.04 35.75 -7.47
N PHE A 235 3.82 36.07 -6.42
CA PHE A 235 4.63 37.28 -6.40
C PHE A 235 5.66 37.33 -7.54
N LEU A 236 6.41 36.23 -7.76
CA LEU A 236 7.41 36.18 -8.82
C LEU A 236 6.76 36.24 -10.21
N ALA A 237 5.59 35.63 -10.40
CA ALA A 237 4.83 35.75 -11.64
C ALA A 237 4.47 37.22 -11.94
N LEU A 238 4.01 38.00 -10.95
CA LEU A 238 3.73 39.42 -11.13
C LEU A 238 4.98 40.24 -11.52
N MET A 239 6.14 39.94 -10.93
CA MET A 239 7.41 40.56 -11.30
C MET A 239 7.79 40.22 -12.75
N VAL A 240 7.71 38.94 -13.12
CA VAL A 240 8.04 38.46 -14.47
C VAL A 240 7.08 39.04 -15.52
N MET A 241 5.81 39.23 -15.19
CA MET A 241 4.85 39.87 -16.08
C MET A 241 5.19 41.34 -16.39
N SER A 242 5.93 42.02 -15.50
CA SER A 242 6.39 43.40 -15.73
C SER A 242 7.50 43.48 -16.79
N ILE A 243 8.32 42.42 -16.90
CA ILE A 243 9.39 42.28 -17.90
C ILE A 243 8.97 41.44 -19.11
N ALA A 244 7.75 40.90 -19.15
CA ALA A 244 7.28 40.00 -20.20
C ALA A 244 7.27 40.62 -21.61
N ARG A 245 7.38 41.95 -21.74
CA ARG A 245 7.55 42.61 -23.05
C ARG A 245 8.98 42.49 -23.60
N GLN A 246 9.96 42.27 -22.74
CA GLN A 246 11.36 42.15 -23.11
C GLN A 246 11.69 40.69 -23.46
N ARG A 247 11.84 40.39 -24.75
CA ARG A 247 11.96 39.01 -25.24
C ARG A 247 13.10 38.22 -24.59
N LEU A 248 14.28 38.81 -24.46
CA LEU A 248 15.46 38.13 -23.91
C LEU A 248 15.33 37.87 -22.41
N LEU A 249 14.93 38.87 -21.63
CA LEU A 249 14.71 38.69 -20.18
C LEU A 249 13.61 37.67 -19.90
N PHE A 250 12.52 37.69 -20.67
CA PHE A 250 11.45 36.72 -20.51
C PHE A 250 11.87 35.30 -20.91
N LEU A 251 12.70 35.14 -21.95
CA LEU A 251 13.27 33.84 -22.30
C LEU A 251 14.11 33.28 -21.15
N PHE A 252 14.94 34.11 -20.51
CA PHE A 252 15.71 33.71 -19.34
C PHE A 252 14.78 33.28 -18.18
N ALA A 253 13.74 34.06 -17.90
CA ALA A 253 12.75 33.70 -16.88
C ALA A 253 12.01 32.39 -17.20
N ALA A 254 11.70 32.14 -18.48
CA ALA A 254 11.06 30.91 -18.95
C ALA A 254 11.99 29.69 -18.84
N LEU A 255 13.27 29.84 -19.17
CA LEU A 255 14.27 28.80 -18.96
C LEU A 255 14.44 28.49 -17.47
N LEU A 256 14.53 29.52 -16.62
CA LEU A 256 14.68 29.35 -15.18
C LEU A 256 13.52 28.56 -14.57
N VAL A 257 12.27 28.95 -14.86
CA VAL A 257 11.09 28.28 -14.27
C VAL A 257 10.96 26.83 -14.71
N VAL A 258 11.33 26.49 -15.95
CA VAL A 258 11.23 25.12 -16.46
C VAL A 258 12.41 24.27 -15.99
N LEU A 259 13.64 24.76 -16.10
CA LEU A 259 14.83 24.02 -15.70
C LEU A 259 14.96 23.88 -14.18
N GLY A 260 14.46 24.84 -13.40
CA GLY A 260 14.48 24.75 -11.93
C GLY A 260 13.75 23.51 -11.40
N ALA A 261 12.66 23.08 -12.04
CA ALA A 261 11.93 21.86 -11.66
C ALA A 261 12.76 20.58 -11.84
N LEU A 262 13.74 20.58 -12.76
CA LEU A 262 14.69 19.49 -12.98
C LEU A 262 15.90 19.61 -12.05
N LEU A 263 16.46 20.81 -11.94
CA LEU A 263 17.70 21.06 -11.20
C LEU A 263 17.54 20.83 -9.70
N LEU A 264 16.36 21.08 -9.13
CA LEU A 264 16.10 20.90 -7.70
C LEU A 264 16.17 19.42 -7.26
N PRO A 265 15.46 18.46 -7.89
CA PRO A 265 15.66 17.03 -7.63
C PRO A 265 17.08 16.53 -7.88
N LEU A 266 17.73 16.99 -8.95
CA LEU A 266 19.12 16.60 -9.22
C LEU A 266 20.08 17.12 -8.15
N TYR A 267 19.84 18.34 -7.65
CA TYR A 267 20.58 18.87 -6.51
C TYR A 267 20.39 18.00 -5.27
N GLY A 268 19.15 17.60 -4.94
CA GLY A 268 18.90 16.68 -3.82
C GLY A 268 19.59 15.31 -3.96
N LEU A 269 19.71 14.80 -5.19
CA LEU A 269 20.34 13.51 -5.46
C LEU A 269 21.88 13.55 -5.35
N TYR A 270 22.51 14.62 -5.84
CA TYR A 270 23.97 14.69 -5.98
C TYR A 270 24.65 15.59 -4.93
N ALA A 271 23.94 16.54 -4.35
CA ALA A 271 24.49 17.37 -3.30
C ALA A 271 24.39 16.65 -1.94
N GLN A 272 25.46 16.70 -1.16
CA GLN A 272 25.47 16.25 0.23
C GLN A 272 24.79 17.30 1.12
N VAL A 273 23.46 17.39 1.02
CA VAL A 273 22.66 18.28 1.88
C VAL A 273 22.65 17.69 3.29
N ASP A 274 23.14 18.44 4.27
CA ASP A 274 23.22 17.99 5.66
C ASP A 274 21.81 17.64 6.22
N PRO A 275 21.55 16.37 6.59
CA PRO A 275 20.26 15.95 7.15
C PRO A 275 19.88 16.71 8.43
N TYR A 276 20.86 17.20 9.20
CA TYR A 276 20.63 17.92 10.45
C TYR A 276 20.10 19.34 10.23
N LEU A 277 20.20 19.91 9.03
CA LEU A 277 19.58 21.22 8.71
C LEU A 277 18.04 21.19 8.83
N ALA A 278 17.42 20.01 8.69
CA ALA A 278 15.99 19.82 8.91
C ALA A 278 15.61 19.75 10.39
N SER A 279 16.52 19.27 11.26
CA SER A 279 16.26 18.99 12.69
C SER A 279 16.89 20.00 13.66
N ALA A 280 17.87 20.80 13.24
CA ALA A 280 18.71 21.62 14.13
C ALA A 280 18.01 22.83 14.76
N THR A 281 16.83 23.25 14.30
CA THR A 281 16.05 24.31 14.94
C THR A 281 14.57 24.14 14.60
N GLY A 282 13.70 24.07 15.61
CA GLY A 282 12.24 23.97 15.47
C GLY A 282 11.56 25.13 14.70
N ASP A 283 12.33 26.14 14.27
CA ASP A 283 11.87 27.38 13.61
C ASP A 283 12.29 27.51 12.13
N ASN A 284 12.82 26.48 11.47
CA ASN A 284 13.34 26.63 10.11
C ASN A 284 12.25 26.77 9.03
N LEU A 285 12.14 27.99 8.46
CA LEU A 285 11.24 28.35 7.36
C LEU A 285 11.36 27.42 6.12
N MET A 286 12.50 26.73 5.98
CA MET A 286 12.92 25.87 4.86
C MET A 286 12.81 24.35 5.13
N GLY A 287 12.35 23.91 6.32
CA GLY A 287 12.37 22.48 6.68
C GLY A 287 11.70 21.55 5.67
N SER A 288 10.56 21.96 5.10
CA SER A 288 9.86 21.18 4.07
C SER A 288 10.60 21.12 2.72
N MET A 289 11.48 22.07 2.42
CA MET A 289 12.36 21.98 1.24
C MET A 289 13.53 21.04 1.50
N VAL A 290 14.12 21.09 2.70
CA VAL A 290 15.21 20.19 3.09
C VAL A 290 14.74 18.73 3.08
N ASP A 291 13.55 18.45 3.62
CA ASP A 291 12.97 17.11 3.59
C ASP A 291 12.77 16.56 2.16
N ARG A 292 12.36 17.42 1.21
CA ARG A 292 12.26 17.04 -0.21
C ARG A 292 13.61 16.68 -0.82
N LEU A 293 14.64 17.48 -0.50
CA LEU A 293 15.99 17.31 -1.03
C LEU A 293 16.70 16.08 -0.45
N VAL A 294 16.46 15.75 0.81
CA VAL A 294 17.15 14.65 1.51
C VAL A 294 16.37 13.33 1.40
N ASN A 295 15.05 13.38 1.55
CA ASN A 295 14.22 12.18 1.66
C ASN A 295 13.31 11.98 0.43
N THR A 296 12.41 12.93 0.14
CA THR A 296 11.31 12.68 -0.81
C THR A 296 11.78 12.40 -2.23
N TRP A 297 12.55 13.32 -2.83
CA TRP A 297 12.97 13.18 -4.23
C TRP A 297 14.02 12.09 -4.44
N PRO A 298 15.07 11.96 -3.61
CA PRO A 298 16.04 10.88 -3.76
C PRO A 298 15.41 9.49 -3.61
N ASN A 299 14.50 9.29 -2.65
CA ASN A 299 13.87 7.98 -2.45
C ASN A 299 12.94 7.61 -3.63
N LEU A 300 12.18 8.57 -4.15
CA LEU A 300 11.37 8.35 -5.35
C LEU A 300 12.24 7.99 -6.57
N ILE A 301 13.37 8.68 -6.76
CA ILE A 301 14.32 8.37 -7.84
C ILE A 301 14.91 6.97 -7.66
N LYS A 302 15.30 6.59 -6.44
CA LYS A 302 15.80 5.23 -6.12
C LYS A 302 14.78 4.14 -6.44
N VAL A 303 13.50 4.33 -6.11
CA VAL A 303 12.45 3.35 -6.44
C VAL A 303 12.29 3.21 -7.95
N MET A 304 12.31 4.32 -8.69
CA MET A 304 12.26 4.31 -10.16
C MET A 304 13.49 3.62 -10.79
N ASP A 305 14.66 3.79 -10.19
CA ASP A 305 15.91 3.12 -10.62
C ASP A 305 15.90 1.63 -10.31
N TYR A 306 15.60 1.27 -9.06
CA TYR A 306 15.54 -0.10 -8.56
C TYR A 306 14.59 -0.98 -9.41
N ASN A 307 13.47 -0.43 -9.84
CA ASN A 307 12.50 -1.15 -10.68
C ASN A 307 12.80 -1.08 -12.19
N GLY A 308 13.86 -0.41 -12.62
CA GLY A 308 14.23 -0.27 -14.04
C GLY A 308 13.28 0.65 -14.83
N TRP A 309 12.56 1.55 -14.17
CA TRP A 309 11.52 2.41 -14.76
C TRP A 309 12.00 3.79 -15.19
N ILE A 310 13.31 4.09 -15.06
CA ILE A 310 13.89 5.39 -15.40
C ILE A 310 13.55 5.84 -16.83
N TYR A 311 13.55 4.92 -17.79
CA TYR A 311 13.37 5.24 -19.20
C TYR A 311 11.90 5.27 -19.61
N THR A 312 11.12 4.29 -19.15
CA THR A 312 9.73 4.06 -19.57
C THR A 312 8.71 4.81 -18.71
N GLY A 313 9.05 5.09 -17.45
CA GLY A 313 8.11 5.49 -16.42
C GLY A 313 7.50 4.28 -15.71
N ALA A 314 7.01 4.49 -14.48
CA ALA A 314 6.18 3.54 -13.75
C ALA A 314 4.81 3.37 -14.45
N GLY A 315 4.26 4.43 -15.05
CA GLY A 315 3.02 4.38 -15.82
C GLY A 315 1.83 5.06 -15.15
N LEU A 316 0.76 5.27 -15.92
CA LEU A 316 -0.46 5.90 -15.45
C LEU A 316 -1.19 5.02 -14.43
N GLY A 317 -1.46 5.59 -13.25
CA GLY A 317 -2.01 4.87 -12.10
C GLY A 317 -0.98 4.41 -11.07
N MET A 318 0.31 4.57 -11.36
CA MET A 318 1.40 4.12 -10.47
C MET A 318 1.99 5.23 -9.59
N THR A 319 1.51 6.46 -9.69
CA THR A 319 2.01 7.58 -8.87
C THR A 319 0.88 8.51 -8.43
N GLY A 320 1.13 9.28 -7.36
CA GLY A 320 0.21 10.33 -6.91
C GLY A 320 -1.08 9.81 -6.30
N SER A 321 -2.17 10.58 -6.44
CA SER A 321 -3.47 10.20 -5.84
C SER A 321 -4.04 8.91 -6.42
N ALA A 322 -3.68 8.54 -7.66
CA ALA A 322 -4.11 7.28 -8.25
C ALA A 322 -3.47 6.09 -7.52
N TYR A 323 -2.16 6.16 -7.24
CA TYR A 323 -1.48 5.17 -6.42
C TYR A 323 -1.98 5.20 -4.96
N ALA A 324 -2.14 6.38 -4.35
CA ALA A 324 -2.59 6.48 -2.97
C ALA A 324 -3.99 5.88 -2.74
N ALA A 325 -4.86 5.92 -3.75
CA ALA A 325 -6.18 5.29 -3.70
C ALA A 325 -6.13 3.76 -3.94
N PHE A 326 -5.12 3.28 -4.65
CA PHE A 326 -4.93 1.88 -5.04
C PHE A 326 -3.45 1.46 -4.87
N PRO A 327 -2.95 1.36 -3.62
CA PRO A 327 -1.53 1.20 -3.36
C PRO A 327 -1.02 -0.19 -3.76
N ILE A 328 0.24 -0.25 -4.18
CA ILE A 328 0.94 -1.48 -4.56
C ILE A 328 2.16 -1.62 -3.68
N PHE A 329 2.25 -2.74 -2.98
CA PHE A 329 3.30 -3.00 -2.01
C PHE A 329 4.70 -3.01 -2.63
N GLY A 330 5.68 -2.41 -1.94
CA GLY A 330 7.09 -2.35 -2.35
C GLY A 330 7.48 -1.16 -3.23
N VAL A 331 6.55 -0.23 -3.50
CA VAL A 331 6.79 1.01 -4.27
C VAL A 331 6.03 2.22 -3.67
N GLU A 332 5.87 2.23 -2.35
CA GLU A 332 5.09 3.21 -1.57
C GLU A 332 5.52 4.66 -1.80
N GLN A 333 6.80 4.88 -2.09
CA GLN A 333 7.36 6.21 -2.32
C GLN A 333 6.79 6.87 -3.59
N LEU A 334 6.19 6.11 -4.51
CA LEU A 334 5.51 6.67 -5.68
C LEU A 334 4.18 7.38 -5.34
N ALA A 335 3.66 7.20 -4.12
CA ALA A 335 2.49 7.94 -3.63
C ALA A 335 2.73 9.45 -3.54
N VAL A 336 3.98 9.87 -3.31
CA VAL A 336 4.35 11.26 -2.98
C VAL A 336 5.34 11.79 -4.02
N ALA A 337 4.81 12.39 -5.08
CA ALA A 337 5.57 12.96 -6.17
C ALA A 337 5.39 14.51 -6.21
N ASP A 338 5.88 15.18 -5.17
CA ASP A 338 5.74 16.62 -4.91
C ASP A 338 6.65 17.51 -5.78
N ASN A 339 6.76 17.18 -7.05
CA ASN A 339 7.45 17.94 -8.09
C ASN A 339 6.85 17.53 -9.43
N SER A 340 6.32 18.50 -10.18
CA SER A 340 5.55 18.22 -11.41
C SER A 340 6.37 17.60 -12.54
N LEU A 341 7.69 17.82 -12.57
CA LEU A 341 8.59 17.16 -13.52
C LEU A 341 8.83 15.71 -13.12
N LEU A 342 9.16 15.43 -11.85
CA LEU A 342 9.31 14.06 -11.35
C LEU A 342 8.00 13.27 -11.51
N TYR A 343 6.87 13.93 -11.29
CA TYR A 343 5.54 13.36 -11.49
C TYR A 343 5.35 12.92 -12.95
N LEU A 344 5.61 13.80 -13.93
CA LEU A 344 5.55 13.43 -15.35
C LEU A 344 6.56 12.35 -15.73
N TRP A 345 7.74 12.37 -15.12
CA TRP A 345 8.75 11.33 -15.30
C TRP A 345 8.30 9.97 -14.77
N CYS A 346 7.62 9.91 -13.61
CA CYS A 346 7.00 8.69 -13.10
C CYS A 346 5.94 8.15 -14.07
N LEU A 347 5.16 9.04 -14.72
CA LEU A 347 4.13 8.60 -15.66
C LEU A 347 4.67 8.12 -17.00
N PHE A 348 5.66 8.81 -17.56
CA PHE A 348 6.05 8.67 -18.97
C PHE A 348 7.56 8.49 -19.19
N GLY A 349 8.35 8.34 -18.13
CA GLY A 349 9.80 8.24 -18.20
C GLY A 349 10.42 9.45 -18.88
N VAL A 350 11.38 9.23 -19.77
CA VAL A 350 12.08 10.31 -20.49
C VAL A 350 11.14 11.16 -21.36
N ALA A 351 10.04 10.59 -21.83
CA ALA A 351 9.03 11.35 -22.57
C ALA A 351 8.36 12.38 -21.67
N GLY A 352 8.16 12.08 -20.38
CA GLY A 352 7.63 13.01 -19.38
C GLY A 352 8.50 14.23 -19.18
N VAL A 353 9.83 14.03 -19.13
CA VAL A 353 10.81 15.14 -19.07
C VAL A 353 10.71 16.01 -20.32
N ALA A 354 10.67 15.39 -21.50
CA ALA A 354 10.51 16.11 -22.76
C ALA A 354 9.21 16.94 -22.80
N LEU A 355 8.10 16.39 -22.29
CA LEU A 355 6.82 17.09 -22.19
C LEU A 355 6.91 18.32 -21.27
N TYR A 356 7.58 18.20 -20.12
CA TYR A 356 7.77 19.34 -19.22
C TYR A 356 8.62 20.44 -19.86
N LEU A 357 9.67 20.07 -20.61
CA LEU A 357 10.55 21.01 -21.32
C LEU A 357 9.81 21.82 -22.41
N LEU A 358 8.69 21.31 -22.94
CA LEU A 358 7.82 22.07 -23.85
C LEU A 358 7.17 23.30 -23.18
N GLY A 359 7.28 23.45 -21.86
CA GLY A 359 6.88 24.66 -21.15
C GLY A 359 7.58 25.93 -21.66
N VAL A 360 8.86 25.85 -22.06
CA VAL A 360 9.60 27.01 -22.59
C VAL A 360 9.01 27.50 -23.92
N PRO A 361 8.89 26.67 -24.97
CA PRO A 361 8.27 27.11 -26.22
C PRO A 361 6.80 27.50 -26.04
N MET A 362 6.06 26.88 -25.11
CA MET A 362 4.69 27.29 -24.77
C MET A 362 4.64 28.73 -24.25
N LEU A 363 5.43 29.07 -23.22
CA LEU A 363 5.50 30.42 -22.65
C LEU A 363 5.95 31.44 -23.69
N MET A 364 6.95 31.10 -24.50
CA MET A 364 7.46 31.98 -25.57
C MET A 364 6.43 32.23 -26.67
N ARG A 365 5.57 31.26 -26.98
CA ARG A 365 4.47 31.44 -27.94
C ARG A 365 3.37 32.32 -27.35
N LEU A 366 2.96 32.07 -26.11
CA LEU A 366 1.96 32.88 -25.41
C LEU A 366 2.38 34.35 -25.28
N GLN A 367 3.67 34.60 -24.99
CA GLN A 367 4.24 35.96 -24.92
C GLN A 367 4.01 36.76 -26.21
N ARG A 368 4.03 36.11 -27.38
CA ARG A 368 3.87 36.78 -28.69
C ARG A 368 2.42 36.99 -29.08
N GLN A 369 1.48 36.37 -28.38
CA GLN A 369 0.08 36.43 -28.77
C GLN A 369 -0.59 37.73 -28.30
N PRO A 370 -1.39 38.36 -29.17
CA PRO A 370 -2.18 39.52 -28.78
C PRO A 370 -3.40 39.12 -27.94
N GLY A 371 -3.88 40.05 -27.12
CA GLY A 371 -5.10 39.88 -26.32
C GLY A 371 -4.85 39.84 -24.81
N GLN A 372 -5.89 40.14 -24.04
CA GLN A 372 -5.85 40.11 -22.57
C GLN A 372 -5.81 38.66 -22.07
N GLU A 373 -6.61 37.77 -22.66
CA GLU A 373 -6.61 36.32 -22.38
C GLU A 373 -5.23 35.69 -22.51
N ALA A 374 -4.49 35.97 -23.59
CA ALA A 374 -3.17 35.41 -23.80
C ALA A 374 -2.16 35.87 -22.73
N ARG A 375 -2.25 37.13 -22.27
CA ARG A 375 -1.43 37.63 -21.15
C ARG A 375 -1.84 37.01 -19.83
N ALA A 376 -3.14 36.79 -19.62
CA ALA A 376 -3.69 36.11 -18.46
C ALA A 376 -3.10 34.69 -18.35
N LEU A 377 -3.24 33.92 -19.44
CA LEU A 377 -2.73 32.56 -19.54
C LEU A 377 -1.21 32.48 -19.44
N LEU A 378 -0.48 33.48 -19.95
CA LEU A 378 0.98 33.57 -19.78
C LEU A 378 1.38 33.68 -18.29
N GLY A 379 0.76 34.62 -17.57
CA GLY A 379 1.02 34.81 -16.14
C GLY A 379 0.62 33.60 -15.31
N ILE A 380 -0.55 33.03 -15.60
CA ILE A 380 -1.07 31.83 -14.93
C ILE A 380 -0.16 30.63 -15.19
N ALA A 381 0.22 30.36 -16.44
CA ALA A 381 1.09 29.24 -16.79
C ALA A 381 2.47 29.37 -16.13
N TYR A 382 3.04 30.59 -16.09
CA TYR A 382 4.29 30.84 -15.38
C TYR A 382 4.17 30.54 -13.88
N CYS A 383 3.10 31.03 -13.24
CA CYS A 383 2.82 30.78 -11.84
C CYS A 383 2.65 29.28 -11.54
N ILE A 384 1.91 28.55 -12.38
CA ILE A 384 1.65 27.11 -12.24
C ILE A 384 2.97 26.31 -12.34
N LEU A 385 3.81 26.60 -13.34
CA LEU A 385 5.09 25.92 -13.51
C LEU A 385 6.03 26.14 -12.31
N LEU A 386 5.97 27.33 -11.70
CA LEU A 386 6.76 27.67 -10.52
C LEU A 386 6.25 27.00 -9.24
N ILE A 387 4.93 26.90 -9.07
CA ILE A 387 4.33 26.07 -8.00
C ILE A 387 4.74 24.60 -8.18
N GLY A 388 4.83 24.16 -9.43
CA GLY A 388 5.24 22.81 -9.84
C GLY A 388 6.62 22.36 -9.34
N TRP A 389 7.46 23.26 -8.84
CA TRP A 389 8.76 22.91 -8.23
C TRP A 389 8.61 22.10 -6.95
N THR A 390 7.52 22.29 -6.20
CA THR A 390 7.32 21.70 -4.86
C THR A 390 5.93 21.09 -4.68
N SER A 391 5.17 20.96 -5.76
CA SER A 391 3.81 20.41 -5.76
C SER A 391 3.46 19.80 -7.11
N ASP A 392 2.51 18.88 -7.13
CA ASP A 392 1.96 18.18 -8.30
C ASP A 392 0.77 18.95 -8.89
N VAL A 393 1.02 20.06 -9.57
CA VAL A 393 -0.07 20.93 -10.06
C VAL A 393 -1.01 20.25 -11.07
N LEU A 394 -0.58 19.14 -11.68
CA LEU A 394 -1.35 18.37 -12.66
C LEU A 394 -2.54 17.62 -12.03
N GLU A 395 -2.49 17.32 -10.74
CA GLU A 395 -3.61 16.69 -10.03
C GLU A 395 -4.67 17.69 -9.60
N SER A 396 -4.32 18.98 -9.53
CA SER A 396 -5.21 20.03 -9.12
C SER A 396 -6.10 20.50 -10.28
N PRO A 397 -7.44 20.37 -10.20
CA PRO A 397 -8.33 20.59 -11.34
C PRO A 397 -8.25 22.00 -11.95
N ILE A 398 -8.13 23.05 -11.12
CA ILE A 398 -8.09 24.44 -11.59
C ILE A 398 -6.77 24.78 -12.29
N PRO A 399 -5.58 24.55 -11.67
CA PRO A 399 -4.31 24.66 -12.39
C PRO A 399 -4.27 23.84 -13.68
N SER A 400 -4.70 22.58 -13.64
CA SER A 400 -4.73 21.70 -14.81
C SER A 400 -5.59 22.24 -15.94
N LEU A 401 -6.80 22.73 -15.63
CA LEU A 401 -7.68 23.38 -16.59
C LEU A 401 -6.99 24.58 -17.28
N PHE A 402 -6.44 25.51 -16.50
CA PHE A 402 -5.83 26.72 -17.05
C PHE A 402 -4.50 26.46 -17.77
N LEU A 403 -3.75 25.44 -17.34
CA LEU A 403 -2.59 24.95 -18.08
C LEU A 403 -3.02 24.37 -19.43
N GLY A 404 -4.11 23.60 -19.48
CA GLY A 404 -4.74 23.14 -20.71
C GLY A 404 -5.12 24.29 -21.65
N LEU A 405 -5.80 25.33 -21.11
CA LEU A 405 -6.15 26.54 -21.87
C LEU A 405 -4.91 27.25 -22.43
N ALA A 406 -3.85 27.36 -21.62
CA ALA A 406 -2.58 27.96 -22.02
C ALA A 406 -1.91 27.18 -23.16
N ILE A 407 -1.84 25.85 -23.05
CA ILE A 407 -1.30 24.98 -24.11
C ILE A 407 -2.14 25.11 -25.39
N GLY A 408 -3.46 24.98 -25.30
CA GLY A 408 -4.37 25.06 -26.45
C GLY A 408 -4.36 26.43 -27.12
N ARG A 409 -4.11 27.50 -26.36
CA ARG A 409 -3.89 28.83 -26.90
C ARG A 409 -2.52 28.93 -27.58
N ALA A 410 -1.45 28.41 -26.98
CA ALA A 410 -0.09 28.44 -27.53
C ALA A 410 0.08 27.63 -28.84
N LEU A 411 -0.73 26.59 -29.05
CA LEU A 411 -0.71 25.75 -30.25
C LEU A 411 -1.43 26.35 -31.46
N ARG A 412 -2.23 27.42 -31.27
CA ARG A 412 -2.93 28.14 -32.36
C ARG A 412 -2.04 29.20 -32.99
N LEU A 413 -2.11 29.35 -34.32
CA LEU A 413 -1.31 30.35 -35.05
C LEU A 413 -1.84 31.78 -34.77
N PRO A 414 -0.98 32.83 -34.78
CA PRO A 414 -1.43 34.21 -34.62
C PRO A 414 -2.40 34.60 -35.77
N GLY A 415 -3.69 34.69 -35.47
CA GLY A 415 -4.72 35.06 -36.45
C GLY A 415 -5.79 33.99 -36.74
N GLU A 416 -5.65 32.76 -36.23
CA GLU A 416 -6.74 31.78 -36.27
C GLU A 416 -7.88 32.23 -35.32
N ALA A 417 -8.98 32.69 -35.91
CA ALA A 417 -10.21 33.00 -35.17
C ALA A 417 -10.82 31.73 -34.59
N ALA A 418 -11.56 31.87 -33.48
CA ALA A 418 -12.34 30.77 -32.92
C ALA A 418 -13.21 30.15 -34.03
N PRO A 419 -13.22 28.81 -34.18
CA PRO A 419 -13.93 28.16 -35.26
C PRO A 419 -15.42 28.49 -35.17
N GLN A 420 -16.00 29.00 -36.26
CA GLN A 420 -17.45 29.25 -36.32
C GLN A 420 -18.20 27.95 -36.03
N PRO A 421 -19.29 27.98 -35.24
CA PRO A 421 -20.09 26.79 -34.98
C PRO A 421 -20.75 26.36 -36.29
N ALA A 422 -20.15 25.40 -36.99
CA ALA A 422 -20.78 24.77 -38.14
C ALA A 422 -22.00 23.98 -37.62
N PRO A 423 -23.24 24.32 -38.04
CA PRO A 423 -24.41 23.54 -37.68
C PRO A 423 -24.38 22.25 -38.49
N ARG A 424 -23.66 21.24 -38.02
CA ARG A 424 -23.83 19.87 -38.50
C ARG A 424 -24.77 19.15 -37.54
N THR A 425 -26.00 19.01 -37.99
CA THR A 425 -27.03 18.16 -37.37
C THR A 425 -26.49 16.73 -37.27
N LEU A 426 -26.29 16.25 -36.04
CA LEU A 426 -25.93 14.85 -35.82
C LEU A 426 -27.17 14.00 -36.03
N ARG A 427 -27.19 13.14 -37.06
CA ARG A 427 -28.08 11.97 -37.09
C ARG A 427 -27.49 10.94 -36.12
N LEU A 428 -27.94 10.96 -34.87
CA LEU A 428 -27.69 9.87 -33.92
C LEU A 428 -28.51 8.65 -34.38
N GLN A 429 -27.86 7.71 -35.08
CA GLN A 429 -28.40 6.35 -35.18
C GLN A 429 -28.27 5.67 -33.80
N GLY A 430 -29.32 4.97 -33.38
CA GLY A 430 -29.58 4.55 -32.00
C GLY A 430 -28.60 3.59 -31.33
N GLY A 431 -27.38 3.38 -31.87
CA GLY A 431 -26.36 2.52 -31.26
C GLY A 431 -25.47 3.20 -30.21
N MET A 432 -25.33 4.55 -30.24
CA MET A 432 -24.37 5.26 -29.40
C MET A 432 -24.86 5.51 -27.96
N LEU A 433 -26.18 5.60 -27.77
CA LEU A 433 -26.82 5.64 -26.44
C LEU A 433 -26.71 4.29 -25.71
N SER A 434 -26.68 3.19 -26.45
CA SER A 434 -26.52 1.82 -25.94
C SER A 434 -25.10 1.57 -25.42
N LEU A 435 -24.08 2.15 -26.06
CA LEU A 435 -22.68 2.08 -25.62
C LEU A 435 -22.40 2.91 -24.36
N LEU A 436 -23.04 4.08 -24.22
CA LEU A 436 -22.98 4.92 -23.01
C LEU A 436 -23.73 4.30 -21.82
N ALA A 437 -24.83 3.57 -22.07
CA ALA A 437 -25.54 2.81 -21.04
C ALA A 437 -24.78 1.54 -20.61
N CYS A 438 -24.11 0.83 -21.54
CA CYS A 438 -23.27 -0.33 -21.20
C CYS A 438 -22.03 0.04 -20.37
N ALA A 439 -21.42 1.21 -20.60
CA ALA A 439 -20.27 1.67 -19.81
C ALA A 439 -20.65 2.05 -18.35
N LEU A 440 -21.91 2.41 -18.10
CA LEU A 440 -22.44 2.74 -16.77
C LEU A 440 -23.00 1.52 -16.02
N LEU A 441 -23.27 0.40 -16.69
CA LEU A 441 -23.83 -0.82 -16.10
C LEU A 441 -22.80 -1.92 -15.77
N ILE A 442 -21.56 -1.82 -16.26
CA ILE A 442 -20.51 -2.83 -16.00
C ILE A 442 -19.77 -2.57 -14.67
N GLY A 443 -19.99 -1.43 -14.00
CA GLY A 443 -19.41 -1.14 -12.67
C GLY A 443 -20.18 -1.68 -11.46
N GLY A 444 -21.33 -2.35 -11.66
CA GLY A 444 -22.30 -2.64 -10.59
C GLY A 444 -22.61 -4.11 -10.31
N LEU A 445 -22.01 -5.08 -11.00
CA LEU A 445 -22.36 -6.50 -10.85
C LEU A 445 -21.12 -7.39 -10.79
N LEU A 446 -20.43 -7.37 -9.64
CA LEU A 446 -19.56 -8.46 -9.21
C LEU A 446 -19.91 -8.86 -7.77
N GLN A 447 -20.84 -9.80 -7.71
CA GLN A 447 -20.92 -10.92 -6.79
C GLN A 447 -20.67 -10.65 -5.30
N SER A 448 -21.77 -10.63 -4.54
CA SER A 448 -21.79 -11.10 -3.17
C SER A 448 -21.45 -12.61 -3.13
N PRO A 449 -20.46 -13.05 -2.34
CA PRO A 449 -20.33 -14.47 -2.02
C PRO A 449 -21.50 -14.87 -1.12
N ARG A 450 -22.32 -15.81 -1.60
CA ARG A 450 -23.26 -16.54 -0.76
C ARG A 450 -22.47 -17.20 0.36
N THR A 451 -22.85 -16.91 1.59
CA THR A 451 -22.44 -17.61 2.80
C THR A 451 -22.76 -19.11 2.67
N LEU A 452 -21.73 -19.93 2.41
CA LEU A 452 -21.75 -21.36 2.70
C LEU A 452 -21.46 -21.50 4.20
N ALA A 453 -22.51 -21.65 4.99
CA ALA A 453 -22.41 -22.18 6.33
C ALA A 453 -22.00 -23.66 6.21
N ASN A 454 -20.70 -23.94 6.25
CA ASN A 454 -20.21 -25.30 6.42
C ASN A 454 -19.98 -25.56 7.91
N GLN A 455 -20.73 -26.54 8.39
CA GLN A 455 -20.63 -27.14 9.71
C GLN A 455 -19.18 -27.54 9.98
N ALA A 456 -18.66 -27.12 11.13
CA ALA A 456 -17.37 -27.59 11.63
C ALA A 456 -17.42 -29.12 11.80
N PRO A 457 -16.41 -29.87 11.31
CA PRO A 457 -16.27 -31.27 11.66
C PRO A 457 -15.97 -31.37 13.16
N VAL A 458 -16.82 -32.10 13.87
CA VAL A 458 -16.53 -32.60 15.21
C VAL A 458 -15.43 -33.65 15.06
N GLU A 459 -14.23 -33.40 15.60
CA GLU A 459 -13.21 -34.45 15.77
C GLU A 459 -12.71 -34.56 17.22
N ASN A 460 -12.45 -35.81 17.58
CA ASN A 460 -12.19 -36.42 18.88
C ASN A 460 -11.17 -35.71 19.81
N PRO A 461 -11.42 -35.71 21.14
CA PRO A 461 -10.49 -35.22 22.17
C PRO A 461 -9.45 -36.30 22.50
N GLY A 462 -8.17 -36.09 22.22
CA GLY A 462 -7.14 -37.05 22.65
C GLY A 462 -5.67 -36.73 22.39
N ALA A 463 -5.34 -35.81 21.48
CA ALA A 463 -3.97 -35.31 21.30
C ALA A 463 -3.95 -33.80 21.40
N ALA A 464 -3.02 -33.22 22.18
CA ALA A 464 -2.76 -31.78 22.10
C ALA A 464 -2.20 -31.49 20.69
N GLU A 465 -2.96 -30.79 19.88
CA GLU A 465 -2.60 -30.44 18.50
C GLU A 465 -1.38 -29.49 18.52
N PHE A 466 -0.36 -29.79 17.70
CA PHE A 466 0.80 -28.90 17.54
C PHE A 466 0.36 -27.67 16.73
N ILE A 467 0.73 -26.47 17.18
CA ILE A 467 0.32 -25.23 16.50
C ILE A 467 1.27 -24.94 15.33
N VAL A 468 0.73 -24.99 14.12
CA VAL A 468 1.43 -24.58 12.90
C VAL A 468 1.05 -23.12 12.62
N GLY A 469 2.02 -22.22 12.76
CA GLY A 469 1.82 -20.78 12.70
C GLY A 469 2.64 -20.07 11.62
N ALA A 470 2.31 -18.79 11.40
CA ALA A 470 3.14 -17.85 10.65
C ALA A 470 3.03 -16.43 11.23
N SER A 471 4.12 -15.66 11.22
CA SER A 471 4.09 -14.21 11.41
C SER A 471 3.51 -13.54 10.17
N THR A 472 2.70 -12.47 10.30
CA THR A 472 1.95 -11.96 9.12
C THR A 472 1.95 -10.46 8.89
N HIS A 473 2.12 -9.67 9.95
CA HIS A 473 2.00 -8.20 9.94
C HIS A 473 0.67 -7.68 9.35
N GLN A 474 -0.35 -8.52 9.17
CA GLN A 474 -1.57 -8.15 8.41
C GLN A 474 -2.48 -7.17 9.16
N ASN A 475 -2.29 -7.02 10.47
CA ASN A 475 -2.97 -6.02 11.28
C ASN A 475 -2.43 -4.60 11.05
N ILE A 476 -1.21 -4.44 10.55
CA ILE A 476 -0.57 -3.14 10.25
C ILE A 476 -0.32 -2.93 8.76
N ARG A 477 -0.30 -4.00 7.96
CA ARG A 477 -0.12 -3.98 6.52
C ARG A 477 -1.39 -3.54 5.79
N ALA A 478 -1.25 -2.65 4.82
CA ALA A 478 -2.31 -2.29 3.88
C ALA A 478 -2.44 -3.35 2.78
N GLY A 479 -3.64 -3.55 2.24
CA GLY A 479 -3.87 -4.43 1.08
C GLY A 479 -4.89 -5.56 1.32
N ASN A 480 -4.74 -6.64 0.54
CA ASN A 480 -5.71 -7.76 0.47
C ASN A 480 -5.58 -8.76 1.63
N ARG A 481 -5.78 -8.29 2.86
CA ARG A 481 -5.74 -9.10 4.08
C ARG A 481 -6.54 -10.40 4.00
N ASP A 482 -7.81 -10.32 3.60
CA ASP A 482 -8.69 -11.50 3.61
C ASP A 482 -8.28 -12.55 2.57
N GLY A 483 -7.70 -12.12 1.44
CA GLY A 483 -7.11 -13.02 0.46
C GLY A 483 -5.85 -13.71 0.98
N ILE A 484 -4.94 -12.96 1.60
CA ILE A 484 -3.70 -13.49 2.19
C ILE A 484 -4.01 -14.46 3.34
N ASN A 485 -4.90 -14.08 4.26
CA ASN A 485 -5.29 -14.94 5.38
C ASN A 485 -5.92 -16.25 4.90
N ARG A 486 -6.70 -16.20 3.80
CA ARG A 486 -7.27 -17.41 3.17
C ARG A 486 -6.17 -18.31 2.61
N LEU A 487 -5.18 -17.76 1.93
CA LEU A 487 -4.01 -18.53 1.48
C LEU A 487 -3.29 -19.18 2.68
N GLY A 488 -3.07 -18.43 3.77
CA GLY A 488 -2.51 -19.02 4.99
C GLY A 488 -3.34 -20.20 5.52
N ARG A 489 -4.68 -20.08 5.55
CA ARG A 489 -5.58 -21.17 5.93
C ARG A 489 -5.46 -22.39 5.01
N GLU A 490 -5.38 -22.15 3.71
CA GLU A 490 -5.27 -23.18 2.66
C GLU A 490 -3.94 -23.93 2.73
N ALA A 491 -2.87 -23.25 3.15
CA ALA A 491 -1.57 -23.84 3.47
C ALA A 491 -1.54 -24.60 4.82
N GLY A 492 -2.69 -24.73 5.50
CA GLY A 492 -2.79 -25.48 6.75
C GLY A 492 -2.29 -24.74 7.99
N ILE A 493 -2.03 -23.43 7.90
CA ILE A 493 -1.67 -22.60 9.05
C ILE A 493 -2.91 -22.42 9.94
N THR A 494 -2.73 -22.65 11.24
CA THR A 494 -3.79 -22.60 12.27
C THR A 494 -3.60 -21.47 13.27
N SER A 495 -2.48 -20.75 13.19
CA SER A 495 -2.22 -19.58 14.04
C SER A 495 -1.48 -18.48 13.31
N PHE A 496 -1.86 -17.22 13.54
CA PHE A 496 -1.10 -16.06 13.08
C PHE A 496 -0.51 -15.30 14.26
N ARG A 497 0.72 -14.84 14.10
CA ARG A 497 1.44 -13.97 15.03
C ARG A 497 1.52 -12.56 14.45
N ASP A 498 1.01 -11.58 15.19
CA ASP A 498 0.89 -10.19 14.77
C ASP A 498 1.33 -9.21 15.87
N ASP A 499 1.79 -8.03 15.46
CA ASP A 499 2.34 -7.01 16.36
C ASP A 499 1.27 -6.14 17.01
N ALA A 500 1.26 -6.03 18.33
CA ALA A 500 0.42 -5.05 19.01
C ALA A 500 1.25 -3.84 19.48
N TYR A 501 1.74 -2.99 18.58
CA TYR A 501 2.60 -1.86 18.97
C TYR A 501 1.98 -0.90 20.00
N TRP A 502 2.69 -0.69 21.12
CA TRP A 502 2.28 0.25 22.16
C TRP A 502 2.17 1.69 21.64
N SER A 503 3.15 2.15 20.87
CA SER A 503 3.15 3.48 20.22
C SER A 503 1.93 3.73 19.33
N SER A 504 1.40 2.68 18.69
CA SER A 504 0.23 2.79 17.81
C SER A 504 -1.08 2.88 18.58
N VAL A 505 -1.14 2.31 19.79
CA VAL A 505 -2.32 2.32 20.67
C VAL A 505 -2.38 3.61 21.50
N GLU A 506 -1.25 4.08 22.01
CA GLU A 506 -1.13 5.33 22.77
C GLU A 506 -0.45 6.40 21.93
N ARG A 507 -1.16 6.94 20.93
CA ARG A 507 -0.67 8.02 20.05
C ARG A 507 -0.63 9.38 20.75
N GLU A 508 -1.45 9.54 21.78
CA GLU A 508 -1.45 10.67 22.70
C GLU A 508 -1.33 10.13 24.13
N ARG A 509 -0.49 10.76 24.95
CA ARG A 509 -0.21 10.27 26.32
C ARG A 509 -1.50 10.10 27.11
N GLY A 510 -1.72 8.91 27.64
CA GLY A 510 -2.90 8.53 28.41
C GLY A 510 -4.18 8.28 27.61
N LYS A 511 -4.17 8.43 26.27
CA LYS A 511 -5.32 8.16 25.40
C LYS A 511 -5.07 6.93 24.55
N LEU A 512 -5.77 5.85 24.88
CA LEU A 512 -5.60 4.54 24.25
C LEU A 512 -6.69 4.29 23.22
N ALA A 513 -6.31 3.92 21.99
CA ALA A 513 -7.22 3.59 20.91
C ALA A 513 -6.70 2.39 20.10
N ILE A 514 -7.59 1.47 19.76
CA ILE A 514 -7.26 0.33 18.89
C ILE A 514 -7.51 0.73 17.44
N ASP A 515 -6.52 0.52 16.57
CA ASP A 515 -6.66 0.75 15.14
C ASP A 515 -7.73 -0.17 14.52
N ALA A 516 -8.51 0.36 13.60
CA ALA A 516 -9.55 -0.39 12.91
C ALA A 516 -8.99 -1.61 12.15
N ALA A 517 -7.74 -1.52 11.67
CA ALA A 517 -7.04 -2.59 10.97
C ALA A 517 -6.84 -3.84 11.85
N TRP A 518 -6.55 -3.67 13.15
CA TRP A 518 -6.38 -4.79 14.09
C TRP A 518 -7.69 -5.54 14.32
N ARG A 519 -8.79 -4.79 14.50
CA ARG A 519 -10.13 -5.39 14.62
C ARG A 519 -10.53 -6.13 13.35
N ALA A 520 -10.15 -5.63 12.18
CA ALA A 520 -10.42 -6.29 10.91
C ALA A 520 -9.59 -7.58 10.75
N GLN A 521 -8.32 -7.59 11.19
CA GLN A 521 -7.50 -8.79 11.23
C GLN A 521 -8.08 -9.87 12.14
N LEU A 522 -8.41 -9.54 13.38
CA LEU A 522 -9.00 -10.51 14.32
C LEU A 522 -10.36 -11.04 13.84
N ARG A 523 -11.17 -10.24 13.15
CA ARG A 523 -12.39 -10.73 12.50
C ARG A 523 -12.08 -11.73 11.38
N SER A 524 -11.06 -11.43 10.57
CA SER A 524 -10.65 -12.29 9.45
C SER A 524 -10.12 -13.64 9.95
N THR A 525 -9.20 -13.63 10.92
CA THR A 525 -8.65 -14.87 11.51
C THR A 525 -9.74 -15.73 12.16
N ARG A 526 -10.64 -15.11 12.94
CA ARG A 526 -11.79 -15.79 13.54
C ARG A 526 -12.70 -16.44 12.51
N ASN A 527 -13.02 -15.74 11.42
CA ASN A 527 -13.87 -16.27 10.34
C ASN A 527 -13.24 -17.48 9.63
N LEU A 528 -11.92 -17.56 9.60
CA LEU A 528 -11.17 -18.67 9.02
C LEU A 528 -10.86 -19.80 10.00
N GLY A 529 -11.22 -19.63 11.28
CA GLY A 529 -10.86 -20.55 12.36
C GLY A 529 -9.35 -20.56 12.66
N ILE A 530 -8.65 -19.46 12.37
CA ILE A 530 -7.23 -19.27 12.69
C ILE A 530 -7.13 -18.57 14.05
N SER A 531 -6.30 -19.10 14.94
CA SER A 531 -6.00 -18.50 16.23
C SER A 531 -5.03 -17.33 16.09
N THR A 532 -5.02 -16.39 17.04
CA THR A 532 -4.09 -15.25 17.02
C THR A 532 -3.19 -15.24 18.26
N LEU A 533 -1.89 -15.03 18.03
CA LEU A 533 -0.88 -14.65 19.01
C LEU A 533 -0.57 -13.16 18.81
N LEU A 534 -0.73 -12.34 19.85
CA LEU A 534 -0.41 -10.91 19.78
C LEU A 534 0.81 -10.57 20.64
N ILE A 535 1.75 -9.85 20.03
CA ILE A 535 2.97 -9.39 20.67
C ILE A 535 2.69 -8.05 21.37
N LEU A 536 2.68 -8.05 22.70
CA LEU A 536 2.46 -6.86 23.50
C LEU A 536 3.79 -6.12 23.69
N GLY A 537 4.16 -5.24 22.77
CA GLY A 537 5.52 -4.68 22.78
C GLY A 537 5.74 -3.41 21.98
N ASN A 538 7.03 -3.19 21.72
CA ASN A 538 7.68 -1.98 21.23
C ASN A 538 7.54 -0.76 22.15
N GLU A 539 8.51 0.14 22.00
CA GLU A 539 8.64 1.33 22.80
C GLU A 539 7.58 2.40 22.48
N ASN A 540 7.47 3.38 23.38
CA ASN A 540 6.56 4.49 23.25
C ASN A 540 7.25 5.82 23.56
N GLN A 541 7.04 6.81 22.69
CA GLN A 541 7.64 8.15 22.76
C GLN A 541 7.38 8.90 24.07
N PHE A 542 6.27 8.60 24.77
CA PHE A 542 5.94 9.25 26.04
C PHE A 542 6.68 8.68 27.24
N TYR A 543 7.40 7.57 27.06
CA TYR A 543 8.14 6.85 28.11
C TYR A 543 9.60 6.64 27.69
N GLY A 544 10.17 7.62 26.98
CA GLY A 544 11.60 7.66 26.65
C GLY A 544 12.04 6.74 25.51
N ASN A 545 11.10 6.16 24.75
CA ASN A 545 11.40 5.16 23.71
C ASN A 545 12.29 4.01 24.23
N ALA A 546 12.06 3.60 25.47
CA ALA A 546 12.86 2.58 26.14
C ALA A 546 11.99 1.41 26.60
N LYS A 547 12.66 0.30 26.90
CA LYS A 547 12.07 -0.86 27.59
C LYS A 547 11.55 -0.43 28.97
N PRO A 548 10.35 -0.88 29.38
CA PRO A 548 9.70 -0.45 30.63
C PRO A 548 10.37 -1.03 31.89
N ARG A 549 11.51 -0.45 32.27
CA ARG A 549 12.36 -0.91 33.39
C ARG A 549 12.12 -0.12 34.69
N ASP A 550 11.77 1.16 34.59
CA ASP A 550 11.36 1.97 35.75
C ASP A 550 9.85 1.88 36.02
N ASP A 551 9.42 2.38 37.17
CA ASP A 551 8.02 2.27 37.60
C ASP A 551 7.04 3.05 36.69
N ALA A 552 7.44 4.22 36.18
CA ALA A 552 6.56 5.06 35.38
C ALA A 552 6.33 4.46 33.98
N SER A 553 7.39 3.97 33.34
CA SER A 553 7.29 3.26 32.05
C SER A 553 6.56 1.93 32.18
N ARG A 554 6.79 1.18 33.28
CA ARG A 554 6.05 -0.05 33.58
C ARG A 554 4.56 0.21 33.80
N GLU A 555 4.19 1.25 34.55
CA GLU A 555 2.78 1.61 34.73
C GLU A 555 2.10 1.97 33.39
N GLY A 556 2.79 2.75 32.56
CA GLY A 556 2.34 3.08 31.20
C GLY A 556 2.08 1.84 30.35
N TYR A 557 3.07 0.94 30.30
CA TYR A 557 2.96 -0.32 29.58
C TYR A 557 1.80 -1.17 30.10
N LEU A 558 1.62 -1.31 31.42
CA LEU A 558 0.53 -2.10 31.99
C LEU A 558 -0.86 -1.51 31.72
N ARG A 559 -1.00 -0.18 31.62
CA ARG A 559 -2.26 0.45 31.16
C ARG A 559 -2.57 0.08 29.71
N TYR A 560 -1.55 0.11 28.85
CA TYR A 560 -1.66 -0.33 27.46
C TYR A 560 -2.05 -1.81 27.36
N VAL A 561 -1.34 -2.71 28.07
CA VAL A 561 -1.65 -4.15 28.12
C VAL A 561 -3.08 -4.38 28.56
N ARG A 562 -3.51 -3.75 29.65
CA ARG A 562 -4.88 -3.86 30.15
C ARG A 562 -5.91 -3.48 29.09
N TYR A 563 -5.67 -2.38 28.39
CA TYR A 563 -6.59 -1.89 27.36
C TYR A 563 -6.67 -2.83 26.15
N VAL A 564 -5.54 -3.35 25.67
CA VAL A 564 -5.50 -4.29 24.55
C VAL A 564 -6.21 -5.60 24.90
N VAL A 565 -5.90 -6.19 26.06
CA VAL A 565 -6.49 -7.45 26.51
C VAL A 565 -8.00 -7.30 26.71
N ARG A 566 -8.43 -6.23 27.37
CA ARG A 566 -9.86 -5.92 27.53
C ARG A 566 -10.57 -5.77 26.18
N SER A 567 -9.94 -5.09 25.23
CA SER A 567 -10.52 -4.83 23.91
C SER A 567 -10.71 -6.10 23.07
N PHE A 568 -9.90 -7.12 23.31
CA PHE A 568 -9.88 -8.36 22.53
C PHE A 568 -10.15 -9.63 23.35
N LYS A 569 -10.74 -9.48 24.53
CA LYS A 569 -11.11 -10.58 25.42
C LYS A 569 -11.83 -11.69 24.66
N GLY A 570 -11.35 -12.93 24.81
CA GLY A 570 -11.88 -14.12 24.15
C GLY A 570 -11.65 -14.22 22.64
N GLN A 571 -10.86 -13.32 22.05
CA GLN A 571 -10.53 -13.34 20.61
C GLN A 571 -9.06 -13.66 20.31
N VAL A 572 -8.17 -13.50 21.30
CA VAL A 572 -6.73 -13.75 21.18
C VAL A 572 -6.37 -14.99 21.99
N ALA A 573 -5.65 -15.93 21.37
CA ALA A 573 -5.31 -17.20 22.00
C ALA A 573 -4.07 -17.08 22.90
N PHE A 574 -3.10 -16.27 22.48
CA PHE A 574 -1.85 -16.05 23.19
C PHE A 574 -1.49 -14.56 23.21
N TYR A 575 -1.08 -14.06 24.36
CA TYR A 575 -0.39 -12.78 24.49
C TYR A 575 1.08 -13.05 24.79
N GLU A 576 1.96 -12.55 23.94
CA GLU A 576 3.40 -12.61 24.12
C GLU A 576 3.90 -11.31 24.73
N VAL A 577 4.61 -11.38 25.86
CA VAL A 577 5.08 -10.19 26.58
C VAL A 577 6.41 -9.74 25.99
N TRP A 578 6.36 -8.63 25.25
CA TRP A 578 7.50 -8.00 24.56
C TRP A 578 8.09 -8.83 23.40
N ASN A 579 8.86 -8.18 22.52
CA ASN A 579 9.62 -8.83 21.44
C ASN A 579 11.13 -8.65 21.68
N GLU A 580 11.89 -9.74 21.68
CA GLU A 580 13.36 -9.72 21.69
C GLU A 580 13.96 -8.78 22.74
N TRP A 581 13.48 -8.90 23.99
CA TRP A 581 13.96 -8.07 25.08
C TRP A 581 15.49 -8.14 25.21
N ASP A 582 16.05 -9.32 25.00
CA ASP A 582 17.46 -9.66 25.14
C ASP A 582 18.40 -8.98 24.12
N SER A 583 17.87 -8.47 23.00
CA SER A 583 18.64 -7.85 21.90
C SER A 583 19.69 -6.83 22.38
N GLU A 584 19.29 -5.98 23.33
CA GLU A 584 20.11 -4.91 23.92
C GLU A 584 21.21 -5.44 24.83
N ASN A 585 20.88 -6.35 25.76
CA ASN A 585 21.85 -6.85 26.74
C ASN A 585 21.54 -8.27 27.23
N ALA A 586 21.91 -9.26 26.43
CA ALA A 586 21.59 -10.65 26.72
C ALA A 586 22.53 -11.33 27.74
N THR A 587 23.56 -10.67 28.27
CA THR A 587 24.46 -11.24 29.29
C THR A 587 24.18 -10.73 30.70
N ASP A 588 23.57 -9.55 30.82
CA ASP A 588 23.29 -8.91 32.10
C ASP A 588 22.14 -9.60 32.85
N LYS A 589 22.41 -9.93 34.12
CA LYS A 589 21.44 -10.56 35.00
C LYS A 589 20.34 -9.57 35.37
N ASP A 590 20.68 -8.34 35.72
CA ASP A 590 19.69 -7.34 36.16
C ASP A 590 18.71 -7.04 35.03
N PHE A 591 19.20 -7.02 33.80
CA PHE A 591 18.38 -6.87 32.60
C PHE A 591 17.41 -8.04 32.37
N SER A 592 17.81 -9.26 32.74
CA SER A 592 16.95 -10.44 32.67
C SER A 592 15.91 -10.44 33.81
N ASP A 593 16.31 -9.96 35.00
CA ASP A 593 15.43 -9.81 36.16
C ASP A 593 14.36 -8.71 35.93
N ASP A 594 14.72 -7.61 35.26
CA ASP A 594 13.78 -6.56 34.84
C ASP A 594 12.71 -7.11 33.90
N TYR A 595 13.10 -7.96 32.95
CA TYR A 595 12.15 -8.64 32.08
C TYR A 595 11.21 -9.55 32.87
N LEU A 596 11.73 -10.37 33.79
CA LEU A 596 10.89 -11.20 34.67
C LEU A 596 9.91 -10.36 35.49
N THR A 597 10.34 -9.20 35.98
CA THR A 597 9.49 -8.26 36.71
C THR A 597 8.34 -7.76 35.84
N LEU A 598 8.62 -7.39 34.58
CA LEU A 598 7.61 -6.98 33.62
C LEU A 598 6.63 -8.12 33.30
N VAL A 599 7.14 -9.33 33.03
CA VAL A 599 6.33 -10.52 32.71
C VAL A 599 5.38 -10.85 33.86
N ARG A 600 5.86 -10.86 35.11
CA ARG A 600 5.01 -11.11 36.28
C ARG A 600 3.87 -10.08 36.39
N ALA A 601 4.17 -8.81 36.14
CA ALA A 601 3.17 -7.75 36.19
C ALA A 601 2.16 -7.84 35.03
N ALA A 602 2.64 -8.06 33.79
CA ALA A 602 1.79 -8.19 32.61
C ALA A 602 0.91 -9.45 32.67
N ALA A 603 1.44 -10.60 33.06
CA ALA A 603 0.69 -11.84 33.21
C ALA A 603 -0.48 -11.70 34.19
N LYS A 604 -0.26 -10.98 35.31
CA LYS A 604 -1.32 -10.65 36.25
C LYS A 604 -2.42 -9.81 35.59
N VAL A 605 -2.06 -8.72 34.91
CA VAL A 605 -3.02 -7.84 34.22
C VAL A 605 -3.79 -8.59 33.12
N ILE A 606 -3.11 -9.42 32.33
CA ILE A 606 -3.72 -10.22 31.27
C ILE A 606 -4.79 -11.14 31.87
N ARG A 607 -4.45 -11.91 32.91
CA ARG A 607 -5.38 -12.87 33.54
C ARG A 607 -6.52 -12.19 34.31
N GLU A 608 -6.33 -10.97 34.82
CA GLU A 608 -7.42 -10.17 35.40
C GLU A 608 -8.49 -9.78 34.36
N GLU A 609 -8.06 -9.39 33.16
CA GLU A 609 -8.99 -8.98 32.10
C GLU A 609 -9.56 -10.18 31.33
N ASP A 610 -8.73 -11.19 31.05
CA ASP A 610 -9.08 -12.44 30.38
C ASP A 610 -8.47 -13.67 31.07
N PRO A 611 -9.22 -14.32 31.99
CA PRO A 611 -8.73 -15.49 32.73
C PRO A 611 -8.40 -16.71 31.86
N GLN A 612 -8.87 -16.77 30.61
CA GLN A 612 -8.63 -17.88 29.69
C GLN A 612 -7.45 -17.62 28.74
N ALA A 613 -6.94 -16.38 28.69
CA ALA A 613 -5.83 -16.04 27.82
C ALA A 613 -4.54 -16.72 28.27
N LYS A 614 -3.79 -17.25 27.29
CA LYS A 614 -2.45 -17.80 27.54
C LYS A 614 -1.39 -16.70 27.43
N VAL A 615 -0.38 -16.77 28.27
CA VAL A 615 0.74 -15.84 28.33
C VAL A 615 2.01 -16.55 27.89
N LEU A 616 2.68 -16.02 26.88
CA LEU A 616 4.03 -16.42 26.50
C LEU A 616 5.03 -15.35 26.96
N ALA A 617 6.19 -15.80 27.41
CA ALA A 617 7.29 -14.94 27.78
C ALA A 617 8.55 -15.39 27.04
N GLY A 618 9.29 -14.45 26.49
CA GLY A 618 10.51 -14.69 25.75
C GLY A 618 10.58 -13.81 24.52
N ALA A 619 10.26 -14.40 23.37
CA ALA A 619 10.72 -13.97 22.06
C ALA A 619 12.26 -13.86 22.06
N VAL A 620 12.95 -14.83 22.69
CA VAL A 620 14.40 -14.74 22.92
C VAL A 620 15.17 -14.99 21.63
N THR A 621 16.02 -14.04 21.24
CA THR A 621 16.85 -14.15 20.04
C THR A 621 17.85 -15.31 20.12
N LEU A 622 18.45 -15.69 18.98
CA LEU A 622 19.59 -16.62 18.97
C LEU A 622 20.73 -16.17 19.92
N LYS A 623 21.01 -14.85 19.97
CA LYS A 623 22.03 -14.28 20.85
C LYS A 623 21.67 -14.52 22.32
N GLY A 624 20.42 -14.27 22.72
CA GLY A 624 19.97 -14.51 24.09
C GLY A 624 19.93 -15.98 24.49
N ILE A 625 19.62 -16.88 23.56
CA ILE A 625 19.73 -18.32 23.78
C ILE A 625 21.18 -18.71 24.06
N ARG A 626 22.16 -18.18 23.30
CA ARG A 626 23.58 -18.51 23.47
C ARG A 626 24.20 -17.88 24.72
N GLN A 627 23.74 -16.69 25.10
CA GLN A 627 24.30 -15.90 26.20
C GLN A 627 23.60 -16.14 27.55
N GLY A 628 22.73 -17.15 27.62
CA GLY A 628 22.13 -17.62 28.87
C GLY A 628 20.89 -16.84 29.33
N PHE A 629 20.34 -15.94 28.49
CA PHE A 629 19.14 -15.17 28.84
C PHE A 629 17.93 -16.09 29.05
N ALA A 630 17.74 -17.05 28.12
CA ALA A 630 16.66 -18.02 28.20
C ALA A 630 16.75 -18.89 29.47
N GLU A 631 17.95 -19.35 29.84
CA GLU A 631 18.20 -20.11 31.06
C GLU A 631 17.94 -19.27 32.32
N ARG A 632 18.34 -17.99 32.33
CA ARG A 632 18.09 -17.10 33.47
C ARG A 632 16.60 -16.85 33.69
N ILE A 633 15.81 -16.63 32.64
CA ILE A 633 14.36 -16.46 32.81
C ILE A 633 13.67 -17.78 33.20
N ALA A 634 14.13 -18.91 32.67
CA ALA A 634 13.64 -20.24 33.03
C ALA A 634 13.89 -20.57 34.50
N GLY A 635 15.13 -20.41 34.97
CA GLY A 635 15.52 -20.62 36.38
C GLY A 635 15.01 -19.53 37.33
N GLY A 636 14.69 -18.34 36.81
CA GLY A 636 14.06 -17.26 37.56
C GLY A 636 12.54 -17.44 37.76
N GLY A 637 11.97 -18.58 37.39
CA GLY A 637 10.57 -18.93 37.66
C GLY A 637 9.56 -18.26 36.72
N VAL A 638 9.92 -18.00 35.46
CA VAL A 638 8.98 -17.42 34.47
C VAL A 638 7.74 -18.31 34.26
N LEU A 639 7.90 -19.63 34.38
CA LEU A 639 6.83 -20.63 34.26
C LEU A 639 5.85 -20.65 35.44
N ASP A 640 6.06 -19.83 36.47
CA ASP A 640 5.10 -19.66 37.55
C ASP A 640 3.97 -18.69 37.18
N VAL A 641 4.17 -17.88 36.12
CA VAL A 641 3.22 -16.85 35.67
C VAL A 641 2.87 -16.97 34.19
N ALA A 642 3.78 -17.48 33.35
CA ALA A 642 3.59 -17.71 31.92
C ALA A 642 3.29 -19.19 31.63
N ASP A 643 2.54 -19.44 30.55
CA ASP A 643 2.16 -20.78 30.09
C ASP A 643 3.25 -21.46 29.23
N GLY A 644 4.27 -20.71 28.82
CA GLY A 644 5.43 -21.24 28.10
C GLY A 644 6.50 -20.18 27.80
N ILE A 645 7.65 -20.65 27.32
CA ILE A 645 8.75 -19.79 26.87
C ILE A 645 8.77 -19.74 25.34
N SER A 646 8.81 -18.54 24.79
CA SER A 646 8.94 -18.32 23.35
C SER A 646 10.36 -17.98 22.93
N LEU A 647 10.81 -18.55 21.81
CA LEU A 647 12.19 -18.50 21.32
C LEU A 647 12.23 -18.19 19.82
N HIS A 648 13.26 -17.47 19.37
CA HIS A 648 13.58 -17.21 17.96
C HIS A 648 14.89 -17.93 17.56
N PRO A 649 14.89 -19.26 17.39
CA PRO A 649 16.10 -20.04 17.12
C PRO A 649 16.55 -19.95 15.65
N SER A 650 16.63 -18.74 15.09
CA SER A 650 16.98 -18.49 13.69
C SER A 650 18.49 -18.63 13.46
N VAL A 651 18.90 -19.61 12.64
CA VAL A 651 20.32 -19.98 12.42
C VAL A 651 20.80 -19.79 10.98
N TYR A 652 20.06 -19.06 10.15
CA TYR A 652 20.34 -18.95 8.71
C TYR A 652 21.73 -18.37 8.39
N CYS A 653 22.35 -17.61 9.30
CA CYS A 653 23.72 -17.10 9.18
C CYS A 653 24.80 -17.92 9.90
N GLU A 654 24.47 -19.08 10.47
CA GLU A 654 25.36 -19.81 11.39
C GLU A 654 26.18 -20.93 10.73
N GLY A 655 26.66 -20.70 9.51
CA GLY A 655 27.54 -21.63 8.79
C GLY A 655 26.97 -23.04 8.72
N GLU A 656 27.70 -24.04 9.22
CA GLU A 656 27.26 -25.46 9.24
C GLU A 656 25.96 -25.69 10.05
N MET A 657 25.69 -24.86 11.07
CA MET A 657 24.47 -24.94 11.87
C MET A 657 23.22 -24.48 11.09
N SER A 658 23.39 -23.82 9.95
CA SER A 658 22.28 -23.32 9.13
C SER A 658 21.41 -24.42 8.51
N THR A 659 21.83 -25.69 8.54
CA THR A 659 21.00 -26.81 8.08
C THR A 659 19.95 -27.22 9.13
N PRO A 660 18.73 -27.60 8.74
CA PRO A 660 17.68 -28.01 9.69
C PRO A 660 18.08 -29.11 10.70
N GLU A 661 18.95 -30.05 10.30
CA GLU A 661 19.39 -31.17 11.12
C GLU A 661 20.45 -30.74 12.13
N ALA A 662 21.42 -29.93 11.70
CA ALA A 662 22.42 -29.37 12.61
C ALA A 662 21.76 -28.42 13.62
N TRP A 663 20.79 -27.62 13.16
CA TRP A 663 19.93 -26.81 14.00
C TRP A 663 19.21 -27.61 15.08
N LEU A 664 18.55 -28.71 14.70
CA LEU A 664 17.85 -29.57 15.67
C LEU A 664 18.81 -30.15 16.72
N ASN A 665 19.96 -30.65 16.28
CA ASN A 665 20.97 -31.24 17.18
C ASN A 665 21.48 -30.20 18.19
N TRP A 666 21.76 -28.98 17.72
CA TRP A 666 22.11 -27.86 18.61
C TRP A 666 20.98 -27.54 19.59
N PHE A 667 19.74 -27.49 19.09
CA PHE A 667 18.58 -27.15 19.90
C PHE A 667 18.29 -28.18 21.00
N GLN A 668 18.55 -29.47 20.78
CA GLN A 668 18.42 -30.49 21.85
C GLN A 668 19.29 -30.15 23.07
N GLY A 669 20.50 -29.62 22.85
CA GLY A 669 21.36 -29.13 23.92
C GLY A 669 20.79 -27.89 24.62
N VAL A 670 20.21 -26.95 23.87
CA VAL A 670 19.49 -25.79 24.43
C VAL A 670 18.31 -26.24 25.28
N ASN A 671 17.51 -27.18 24.78
CA ASN A 671 16.35 -27.71 25.48
C ASN A 671 16.75 -28.29 26.85
N GLN A 672 17.80 -29.13 26.87
CA GLN A 672 18.30 -29.72 28.11
C GLN A 672 18.74 -28.65 29.12
N LYS A 673 19.41 -27.59 28.65
CA LYS A 673 19.82 -26.47 29.53
C LYS A 673 18.61 -25.75 30.13
N LEU A 674 17.56 -25.52 29.34
CA LEU A 674 16.35 -24.86 29.81
C LEU A 674 15.58 -25.72 30.83
N GLU A 675 15.46 -27.02 30.58
CA GLU A 675 14.84 -27.96 31.53
C GLU A 675 15.63 -28.07 32.83
N ASN A 676 16.97 -28.10 32.75
CA ASN A 676 17.84 -28.09 33.92
C ASN A 676 17.70 -26.79 34.71
N ALA A 677 17.66 -25.64 34.04
CA ALA A 677 17.48 -24.35 34.68
C ALA A 677 16.12 -24.21 35.36
N ALA A 678 15.05 -24.67 34.70
CA ALA A 678 13.69 -24.63 35.24
C ALA A 678 13.41 -25.73 36.30
N GLY A 679 14.22 -26.78 36.35
CA GLY A 679 14.00 -27.97 37.17
C GLY A 679 12.80 -28.83 36.74
N LYS A 680 12.22 -28.56 35.56
CA LYS A 680 11.05 -29.24 35.01
C LYS A 680 11.00 -29.11 33.47
N PRO A 681 10.26 -29.99 32.76
CA PRO A 681 10.02 -29.82 31.32
C PRO A 681 9.42 -28.44 31.01
N VAL A 682 9.99 -27.76 30.01
CA VAL A 682 9.60 -26.40 29.63
C VAL A 682 8.69 -26.47 28.38
N PRO A 683 7.45 -25.94 28.42
CA PRO A 683 6.65 -25.75 27.21
C PRO A 683 7.29 -24.66 26.33
N LEU A 684 7.75 -25.04 25.14
CA LEU A 684 8.45 -24.14 24.21
C LEU A 684 7.58 -23.79 23.01
N TYR A 685 7.73 -22.55 22.54
CA TYR A 685 7.04 -22.01 21.38
C TYR A 685 8.08 -21.31 20.48
N PHE A 686 8.21 -21.74 19.22
CA PHE A 686 9.09 -21.05 18.27
C PHE A 686 8.29 -19.97 17.58
N THR A 687 8.28 -18.78 18.16
CA THR A 687 7.43 -17.68 17.67
C THR A 687 7.99 -16.99 16.44
N GLU A 688 9.27 -17.21 16.13
CA GLU A 688 9.87 -16.94 14.83
C GLU A 688 10.97 -17.96 14.55
N PHE A 689 11.03 -18.45 13.31
CA PHE A 689 12.19 -19.13 12.74
C PHE A 689 11.97 -19.27 11.23
N SER A 690 13.04 -19.18 10.44
CA SER A 690 12.97 -19.31 8.98
C SER A 690 14.34 -19.25 8.33
N TRP A 691 14.35 -19.30 7.00
CA TRP A 691 15.50 -19.02 6.16
C TRP A 691 15.10 -18.02 5.06
N PRO A 692 15.86 -16.94 4.84
CA PRO A 692 15.52 -15.93 3.85
C PRO A 692 15.98 -16.34 2.45
N ALA A 693 15.11 -16.14 1.45
CA ALA A 693 15.41 -16.46 0.06
C ALA A 693 15.98 -15.27 -0.75
N HIS A 694 16.89 -14.50 -0.14
CA HIS A 694 17.49 -13.28 -0.70
C HIS A 694 18.82 -13.57 -1.44
N GLU A 695 19.30 -12.60 -2.20
CA GLU A 695 20.56 -12.57 -2.92
C GLU A 695 21.60 -11.82 -2.07
N GLY A 696 22.42 -12.58 -1.33
CA GLY A 696 23.39 -12.00 -0.41
C GLY A 696 23.95 -13.03 0.56
N ASP A 697 24.71 -12.54 1.53
CA ASP A 697 25.28 -13.37 2.59
C ASP A 697 24.15 -14.06 3.37
N CYS A 698 24.33 -15.36 3.66
CA CYS A 698 23.33 -16.21 4.31
C CYS A 698 22.01 -16.44 3.53
N GLY A 699 21.85 -15.85 2.34
CA GLY A 699 20.69 -16.08 1.48
C GLY A 699 20.70 -17.46 0.84
N ILE A 700 19.52 -18.09 0.69
CA ILE A 700 19.37 -19.38 0.00
C ILE A 700 18.42 -19.27 -1.19
N SER A 701 18.44 -20.27 -2.08
CA SER A 701 17.46 -20.31 -3.18
C SER A 701 16.04 -20.55 -2.65
N ARG A 702 15.02 -20.17 -3.43
CA ARG A 702 13.61 -20.41 -3.08
C ARG A 702 13.29 -21.90 -2.95
N GLU A 703 13.95 -22.73 -3.74
CA GLU A 703 13.82 -24.19 -3.70
C GLU A 703 14.44 -24.75 -2.42
N ARG A 704 15.62 -24.23 -2.02
CA ARG A 704 16.25 -24.61 -0.76
C ARG A 704 15.44 -24.13 0.45
N GLN A 705 14.84 -22.94 0.38
CA GLN A 705 13.91 -22.46 1.41
C GLN A 705 12.74 -23.42 1.60
N ALA A 706 12.16 -23.93 0.51
CA ALA A 706 11.08 -24.91 0.56
C ALA A 706 11.52 -26.25 1.20
N ALA A 707 12.69 -26.77 0.79
CA ALA A 707 13.24 -28.00 1.36
C ALA A 707 13.56 -27.85 2.85
N TYR A 708 14.16 -26.72 3.25
CA TYR A 708 14.51 -26.42 4.63
C TYR A 708 13.28 -26.22 5.50
N LEU A 709 12.25 -25.52 4.99
CA LEU A 709 10.97 -25.41 5.66
C LEU A 709 10.40 -26.80 5.96
N ALA A 710 10.25 -27.65 4.94
CA ALA A 710 9.67 -28.98 5.11
C ALA A 710 10.45 -29.83 6.14
N ARG A 711 11.79 -29.84 6.04
CA ARG A 711 12.67 -30.56 6.97
C ARG A 711 12.57 -30.02 8.39
N ALA A 712 12.74 -28.71 8.57
CA ALA A 712 12.73 -28.08 9.89
C ALA A 712 11.42 -28.34 10.62
N TYR A 713 10.28 -28.17 9.95
CA TYR A 713 8.96 -28.36 10.55
C TYR A 713 8.67 -29.82 10.96
N VAL A 714 9.08 -30.79 10.15
CA VAL A 714 9.00 -32.23 10.51
C VAL A 714 9.93 -32.55 11.69
N LEU A 715 11.13 -31.97 11.72
CA LEU A 715 12.08 -32.12 12.82
C LEU A 715 11.58 -31.48 14.12
N VAL A 716 10.97 -30.29 14.06
CA VAL A 716 10.35 -29.64 15.23
C VAL A 716 9.31 -30.55 15.87
N ARG A 717 8.50 -31.24 15.06
CA ARG A 717 7.47 -32.14 15.57
C ARG A 717 8.03 -33.31 16.39
N SER A 718 9.30 -33.65 16.20
CA SER A 718 10.01 -34.68 16.98
C SER A 718 10.38 -34.22 18.40
N LEU A 719 10.33 -32.91 18.69
CA LEU A 719 10.59 -32.35 20.01
C LEU A 719 9.32 -32.36 20.87
N PRO A 720 9.24 -33.17 21.94
CA PRO A 720 7.99 -33.40 22.66
C PRO A 720 7.48 -32.18 23.46
N ASN A 721 8.38 -31.27 23.83
CA ASN A 721 8.08 -30.12 24.66
C ASN A 721 7.83 -28.83 23.85
N VAL A 722 8.11 -28.83 22.54
CA VAL A 722 7.72 -27.75 21.63
C VAL A 722 6.25 -27.90 21.26
N LYS A 723 5.44 -26.87 21.52
CA LYS A 723 3.97 -26.90 21.38
C LYS A 723 3.46 -26.16 20.13
N GLY A 724 4.29 -25.32 19.54
CA GLY A 724 3.97 -24.61 18.32
C GLY A 724 5.18 -23.95 17.69
N ALA A 725 5.10 -23.70 16.40
CA ALA A 725 6.13 -23.00 15.65
C ALA A 725 5.49 -22.08 14.60
N TRP A 726 6.00 -20.86 14.49
CA TRP A 726 5.55 -19.81 13.59
C TRP A 726 6.67 -19.47 12.61
N TRP A 727 6.40 -19.68 11.32
CA TRP A 727 7.34 -19.28 10.28
C TRP A 727 7.40 -17.76 10.17
N TYR A 728 8.61 -17.20 10.13
CA TYR A 728 8.82 -15.79 9.82
C TYR A 728 9.18 -15.66 8.33
N ASP A 729 8.31 -15.19 7.44
CA ASP A 729 6.94 -14.73 7.68
C ASP A 729 5.98 -15.21 6.56
N LEU A 730 4.72 -14.79 6.59
CA LEU A 730 3.73 -15.22 5.61
C LEU A 730 3.94 -14.54 4.25
N VAL A 731 4.37 -13.28 4.20
CA VAL A 731 4.42 -12.48 2.97
C VAL A 731 5.65 -11.60 2.96
N ASP A 732 6.53 -11.77 1.97
CA ASP A 732 7.74 -10.96 1.77
C ASP A 732 7.47 -9.46 2.06
N ASP A 733 8.27 -8.83 2.92
CA ASP A 733 8.08 -7.44 3.36
C ASP A 733 8.55 -6.38 2.34
N GLY A 734 9.00 -6.82 1.18
CA GLY A 734 9.26 -5.95 0.05
C GLY A 734 9.58 -6.73 -1.21
N ILE A 735 10.13 -6.04 -2.19
CA ILE A 735 10.53 -6.62 -3.48
C ILE A 735 12.06 -6.60 -3.67
N ASP A 736 12.80 -6.08 -2.69
CA ASP A 736 14.26 -6.03 -2.78
C ASP A 736 14.84 -7.43 -2.63
N ARG A 737 15.44 -7.98 -3.69
CA ARG A 737 16.04 -9.33 -3.63
C ARG A 737 17.32 -9.35 -2.81
N THR A 738 17.96 -8.22 -2.55
CA THR A 738 19.19 -8.11 -1.74
C THR A 738 18.91 -7.83 -0.27
N ASP A 739 17.72 -7.33 0.06
CA ASP A 739 17.27 -7.13 1.44
C ASP A 739 16.75 -8.45 2.02
N MET A 740 17.30 -8.86 3.16
CA MET A 740 16.92 -10.09 3.83
C MET A 740 15.44 -10.09 4.27
N GLU A 741 14.95 -8.97 4.84
CA GLU A 741 13.59 -8.86 5.39
C GLU A 741 12.54 -9.01 4.27
N HIS A 742 12.88 -8.56 3.07
CA HIS A 742 12.00 -8.64 1.90
C HIS A 742 11.88 -10.05 1.29
N ASN A 743 12.47 -11.10 1.87
CA ASN A 743 12.54 -12.42 1.23
C ASN A 743 12.25 -13.63 2.14
N PHE A 744 11.74 -13.40 3.36
CA PHE A 744 11.37 -14.45 4.31
C PHE A 744 10.05 -15.16 3.99
N GLY A 745 9.16 -14.49 3.26
CA GLY A 745 7.78 -14.86 3.04
C GLY A 745 7.55 -16.25 2.45
N LEU A 746 6.41 -16.85 2.78
CA LEU A 746 5.85 -17.96 2.00
C LEU A 746 5.22 -17.46 0.70
N LEU A 747 4.70 -16.24 0.72
CA LEU A 747 4.16 -15.51 -0.43
C LEU A 747 5.13 -14.38 -0.81
N THR A 748 5.13 -14.00 -2.08
CA THR A 748 5.79 -12.77 -2.52
C THR A 748 5.09 -11.54 -1.97
N ALA A 749 5.74 -10.38 -2.06
CA ALA A 749 5.20 -9.06 -1.74
C ALA A 749 3.83 -8.77 -2.39
N SER A 750 3.59 -9.33 -3.58
CA SER A 750 2.34 -9.24 -4.34
C SER A 750 1.31 -10.34 -4.01
N GLY A 751 1.58 -11.17 -3.01
CA GLY A 751 0.70 -12.25 -2.54
C GLY A 751 0.74 -13.52 -3.40
N GLN A 752 1.77 -13.73 -4.23
CA GLN A 752 1.90 -14.95 -5.04
C GLN A 752 2.62 -16.07 -4.27
N PRO A 753 2.17 -17.33 -4.33
CA PRO A 753 2.85 -18.45 -3.69
C PRO A 753 4.31 -18.65 -4.15
N LYS A 754 5.25 -18.76 -3.19
CA LYS A 754 6.62 -19.27 -3.42
C LYS A 754 6.64 -20.79 -3.26
N PRO A 755 7.70 -21.50 -3.71
CA PRO A 755 7.86 -22.94 -3.43
C PRO A 755 7.69 -23.30 -1.95
N ALA A 756 8.13 -22.44 -1.02
CA ALA A 756 7.97 -22.64 0.41
C ALA A 756 6.51 -22.66 0.90
N TYR A 757 5.59 -21.92 0.26
CA TYR A 757 4.15 -22.00 0.55
C TYR A 757 3.61 -23.39 0.29
N HIS A 758 4.01 -23.99 -0.83
CA HIS A 758 3.59 -25.34 -1.20
C HIS A 758 4.19 -26.38 -0.25
N ALA A 759 5.45 -26.23 0.14
CA ALA A 759 6.08 -27.09 1.16
C ALA A 759 5.32 -27.02 2.49
N MET A 760 4.98 -25.82 2.98
CA MET A 760 4.15 -25.63 4.18
C MET A 760 2.81 -26.37 4.06
N ALA A 761 2.09 -26.16 2.96
CA ALA A 761 0.81 -26.80 2.70
C ALA A 761 0.86 -28.34 2.75
N SER A 762 2.01 -28.93 2.40
CA SER A 762 2.20 -30.38 2.45
C SER A 762 2.55 -30.93 3.83
N VAL A 763 3.33 -30.20 4.64
CA VAL A 763 3.78 -30.71 5.94
C VAL A 763 2.86 -30.34 7.11
N ALA A 764 2.05 -29.27 6.97
CA ALA A 764 1.21 -28.75 8.05
C ALA A 764 0.27 -29.80 8.67
N ASP A 765 -0.38 -30.66 7.86
CA ASP A 765 -1.28 -31.70 8.37
C ASP A 765 -0.53 -32.79 9.15
N ILE A 766 0.66 -33.18 8.68
CA ILE A 766 1.53 -34.15 9.34
C ILE A 766 1.89 -33.63 10.73
N ILE A 767 2.31 -32.38 10.80
CA ILE A 767 2.83 -31.77 12.01
C ILE A 767 1.70 -31.50 13.01
N GLY A 768 0.59 -30.94 12.53
CA GLY A 768 -0.56 -30.63 13.37
C GLY A 768 -1.19 -31.89 13.96
N ARG A 769 -1.34 -32.96 13.17
CA ARG A 769 -2.25 -34.07 13.50
C ARG A 769 -1.62 -35.42 13.73
N TYR A 770 -0.40 -35.67 13.24
CA TYR A 770 0.28 -36.94 13.49
C TYR A 770 1.19 -36.81 14.71
N ARG A 771 1.31 -37.90 15.48
CA ARG A 771 2.32 -38.00 16.53
C ARG A 771 3.62 -38.51 15.92
N PHE A 772 4.74 -37.96 16.36
CA PHE A 772 6.04 -38.55 16.09
C PHE A 772 6.14 -39.92 16.78
N VAL A 773 6.51 -40.96 16.01
CA VAL A 773 6.68 -42.34 16.50
C VAL A 773 8.15 -42.62 16.80
N GLY A 774 9.06 -42.12 15.96
CA GLY A 774 10.50 -42.33 16.13
C GLY A 774 11.27 -42.24 14.81
N ARG A 775 12.59 -42.21 14.90
CA ARG A 775 13.50 -42.34 13.76
C ARG A 775 13.70 -43.82 13.44
N VAL A 776 13.73 -44.17 12.15
CA VAL A 776 14.10 -45.52 11.71
C VAL A 776 15.63 -45.61 11.67
N PRO A 777 16.25 -46.55 12.43
CA PRO A 777 17.69 -46.75 12.40
C PRO A 777 18.14 -47.14 10.99
N ASN A 778 19.25 -46.57 10.54
CA ASN A 778 19.90 -46.93 9.28
C ASN A 778 21.41 -46.66 9.39
N GLN A 779 22.22 -47.24 8.48
CA GLN A 779 23.68 -47.16 8.54
C GLN A 779 24.25 -45.86 7.94
N ASP A 780 23.48 -45.14 7.12
CA ASP A 780 23.93 -43.90 6.47
C ASP A 780 23.55 -42.68 7.31
N PRO A 781 24.52 -41.95 7.91
CA PRO A 781 24.22 -40.78 8.71
C PRO A 781 23.55 -39.64 7.93
N ASN A 782 23.64 -39.64 6.59
CA ASN A 782 23.01 -38.65 5.72
C ASN A 782 21.54 -38.95 5.43
N VAL A 783 21.05 -40.15 5.77
CA VAL A 783 19.68 -40.57 5.47
C VAL A 783 18.79 -40.40 6.71
N TYR A 784 17.71 -39.64 6.54
CA TYR A 784 16.74 -39.31 7.58
C TYR A 784 15.42 -39.98 7.28
N LEU A 785 14.96 -40.80 8.24
CA LEU A 785 13.77 -41.65 8.12
C LEU A 785 12.95 -41.48 9.38
N LEU A 786 11.83 -40.76 9.30
CA LEU A 786 11.01 -40.38 10.44
C LEU A 786 9.60 -40.93 10.30
N ARG A 787 9.11 -41.58 11.36
CA ARG A 787 7.76 -42.18 11.37
C ARG A 787 6.79 -41.32 12.15
N PHE A 788 5.61 -41.14 11.57
CA PHE A 788 4.49 -40.40 12.14
C PHE A 788 3.22 -41.25 12.06
N ALA A 789 2.36 -41.17 13.07
CA ALA A 789 1.12 -41.95 13.11
C ALA A 789 -0.10 -41.11 13.54
N LYS A 790 -1.25 -41.39 12.93
CA LYS A 790 -2.56 -40.84 13.31
C LYS A 790 -3.60 -41.94 13.15
N ALA A 791 -4.25 -42.33 14.25
CA ALA A 791 -5.24 -43.42 14.26
C ALA A 791 -4.70 -44.71 13.58
N SER A 792 -5.29 -45.14 12.46
CA SER A 792 -4.89 -46.32 11.68
C SER A 792 -3.92 -46.02 10.54
N GLU A 793 -3.48 -44.77 10.39
CA GLU A 793 -2.57 -44.34 9.34
C GLU A 793 -1.15 -44.11 9.86
N GLU A 794 -0.18 -44.41 9.00
CA GLU A 794 1.23 -44.18 9.24
C GLU A 794 1.88 -43.45 8.05
N ILE A 795 2.81 -42.54 8.35
CA ILE A 795 3.60 -41.81 7.37
C ILE A 795 5.08 -42.00 7.68
N LEU A 796 5.85 -42.41 6.67
CA LEU A 796 7.31 -42.36 6.67
C LEU A 796 7.75 -41.11 5.89
N VAL A 797 8.51 -40.24 6.53
CA VAL A 797 9.18 -39.09 5.90
C VAL A 797 10.65 -39.45 5.68
N ALA A 798 11.11 -39.36 4.43
CA ALA A 798 12.45 -39.78 4.03
C ALA A 798 13.17 -38.71 3.19
N TRP A 799 14.42 -38.39 3.53
CA TRP A 799 15.32 -37.56 2.71
C TRP A 799 16.78 -37.95 2.92
N THR A 800 17.66 -37.46 2.06
CA THR A 800 19.11 -37.64 2.18
C THR A 800 19.83 -36.31 2.05
N LEU A 801 20.94 -36.14 2.75
CA LEU A 801 21.83 -34.98 2.62
C LEU A 801 22.85 -35.22 1.50
N GLY A 802 23.12 -34.20 0.69
CA GLY A 802 24.10 -34.28 -0.40
C GLY A 802 23.56 -34.96 -1.64
N HIS A 803 24.02 -36.17 -1.94
CA HIS A 803 23.64 -36.87 -3.17
C HIS A 803 22.36 -37.67 -3.01
N GLU A 804 21.61 -37.72 -4.09
CA GLU A 804 20.42 -38.55 -4.22
C GLU A 804 20.72 -40.04 -4.01
N GLN A 805 19.77 -40.73 -3.37
CA GLN A 805 19.86 -42.15 -3.09
C GLN A 805 18.56 -42.89 -3.42
N THR A 806 18.65 -44.21 -3.50
CA THR A 806 17.50 -45.11 -3.65
C THR A 806 17.30 -45.88 -2.35
N LEU A 807 16.11 -45.76 -1.77
CA LEU A 807 15.71 -46.47 -0.56
C LEU A 807 14.83 -47.67 -0.94
N ASN A 808 15.17 -48.84 -0.42
CA ASN A 808 14.33 -50.03 -0.56
C ASN A 808 13.39 -50.14 0.64
N ILE A 809 12.09 -50.10 0.36
CA ILE A 809 11.02 -50.22 1.35
C ILE A 809 10.28 -51.54 1.17
N THR A 810 9.74 -52.08 2.27
CA THR A 810 8.92 -53.29 2.25
C THR A 810 7.57 -53.08 2.93
N SER A 811 6.52 -53.70 2.40
CA SER A 811 5.16 -53.65 2.94
C SER A 811 4.44 -54.98 2.75
N LYS A 812 3.36 -55.22 3.51
CA LYS A 812 2.59 -56.47 3.40
C LYS A 812 1.81 -56.53 2.07
N PRO A 813 1.54 -57.73 1.53
CA PRO A 813 0.68 -57.88 0.35
C PRO A 813 -0.67 -57.18 0.51
N GLY A 814 -1.11 -56.48 -0.53
CA GLY A 814 -2.39 -55.75 -0.56
C GLY A 814 -2.35 -54.33 0.00
N SER A 815 -1.17 -53.77 0.29
CA SER A 815 -1.04 -52.38 0.73
C SER A 815 -1.40 -51.39 -0.38
N SER A 816 -2.15 -50.35 -0.01
CA SER A 816 -2.54 -49.24 -0.90
C SER A 816 -1.72 -47.98 -0.58
N ASP A 817 -0.40 -48.15 -0.47
CA ASP A 817 0.51 -47.09 -0.04
C ASP A 817 0.69 -46.03 -1.15
N THR A 818 0.80 -44.77 -0.75
CA THR A 818 0.98 -43.63 -1.68
C THR A 818 2.28 -42.88 -1.42
N LEU A 819 2.98 -42.54 -2.49
CA LEU A 819 4.20 -41.76 -2.52
C LEU A 819 3.89 -40.30 -2.86
N TRP A 820 4.45 -39.40 -2.07
CA TRP A 820 4.35 -37.97 -2.27
C TRP A 820 5.74 -37.36 -2.21
N ARG A 821 6.03 -36.46 -3.13
CA ARG A 821 7.32 -35.81 -3.20
C ARG A 821 7.13 -34.31 -3.07
N LEU A 822 7.86 -33.71 -2.13
CA LEU A 822 7.67 -32.30 -1.76
C LEU A 822 8.33 -31.30 -2.73
N ASP A 823 8.98 -31.80 -3.80
CA ASP A 823 9.61 -31.02 -4.88
C ASP A 823 8.62 -30.66 -6.02
N ALA A 824 7.51 -31.38 -6.17
CA ALA A 824 6.60 -31.22 -7.29
C ALA A 824 5.53 -30.15 -7.01
N VAL A 825 5.81 -28.91 -7.41
CA VAL A 825 4.84 -27.78 -7.41
C VAL A 825 3.48 -28.18 -8.01
N GLU A 826 3.45 -29.09 -9.00
CA GLU A 826 2.21 -29.60 -9.62
C GLU A 826 1.47 -30.69 -8.82
N GLY A 827 2.17 -31.49 -8.01
CA GLY A 827 1.56 -32.55 -7.20
C GLY A 827 0.90 -32.02 -5.92
N ILE A 828 1.46 -30.93 -5.38
CA ILE A 828 1.02 -30.30 -4.14
C ILE A 828 -0.36 -29.63 -4.29
N ALA A 829 -0.69 -29.12 -5.49
CA ALA A 829 -2.00 -28.52 -5.78
C ALA A 829 -3.16 -29.53 -5.80
N ARG A 830 -2.89 -30.82 -6.05
CA ARG A 830 -3.94 -31.84 -6.24
C ARG A 830 -4.22 -32.69 -5.01
N ARG A 831 -3.34 -32.67 -4.00
CA ARG A 831 -3.43 -33.58 -2.83
C ARG A 831 -3.61 -35.05 -3.25
N GLU A 832 -2.94 -35.49 -4.31
CA GLU A 832 -2.99 -36.87 -4.80
C GLU A 832 -1.58 -37.45 -4.90
N GLY A 833 -1.28 -38.45 -4.06
CA GLY A 833 -0.03 -39.20 -4.12
C GLY A 833 -0.04 -40.25 -5.23
N ARG A 834 1.14 -40.60 -5.74
CA ARG A 834 1.30 -41.68 -6.71
C ARG A 834 1.27 -43.03 -5.99
N PRO A 835 0.62 -44.08 -6.51
CA PRO A 835 0.71 -45.41 -5.93
C PRO A 835 2.17 -45.89 -5.87
N VAL A 836 2.56 -46.52 -4.76
CA VAL A 836 3.88 -47.15 -4.65
C VAL A 836 3.93 -48.39 -5.55
N PRO A 837 4.95 -48.54 -6.41
CA PRO A 837 5.05 -49.67 -7.35
C PRO A 837 5.56 -50.94 -6.65
N TRP A 838 4.72 -51.57 -5.83
CA TRP A 838 5.05 -52.78 -5.07
C TRP A 838 5.32 -54.00 -5.97
N GLN A 839 6.42 -54.70 -5.70
CA GLN A 839 6.76 -56.00 -6.28
C GLN A 839 6.60 -57.08 -5.23
N CYS A 840 5.58 -57.94 -5.38
CA CYS A 840 5.22 -58.97 -4.41
C CYS A 840 5.63 -60.37 -4.89
N PRO A 841 6.31 -61.18 -4.07
CA PRO A 841 6.68 -62.55 -4.43
C PRO A 841 5.45 -63.46 -4.54
N ALA A 842 5.41 -64.31 -5.58
CA ALA A 842 4.27 -65.15 -5.91
C ALA A 842 3.93 -66.24 -4.86
N GLY A 843 4.85 -66.56 -3.95
CA GLY A 843 4.70 -67.58 -2.91
C GLY A 843 4.21 -67.07 -1.54
N GLY A 844 3.87 -65.78 -1.42
CA GLY A 844 3.60 -65.13 -0.14
C GLY A 844 4.90 -64.64 0.54
N GLY A 845 4.86 -63.41 1.07
CA GLY A 845 6.01 -62.72 1.65
C GLY A 845 5.86 -61.20 1.52
N ASP A 846 6.78 -60.42 2.09
CA ASP A 846 6.74 -58.96 2.01
C ASP A 846 6.99 -58.47 0.58
N CYS A 847 6.16 -57.52 0.13
CA CYS A 847 6.35 -56.81 -1.12
C CYS A 847 7.47 -55.78 -0.98
N GLN A 848 8.22 -55.53 -2.05
CA GLN A 848 9.34 -54.59 -2.06
C GLN A 848 9.12 -53.49 -3.09
N ALA A 849 9.59 -52.28 -2.81
CA ALA A 849 9.62 -51.19 -3.76
C ALA A 849 10.88 -50.34 -3.54
N SER A 850 11.39 -49.76 -4.61
CA SER A 850 12.52 -48.81 -4.56
C SER A 850 11.98 -47.40 -4.76
N ILE A 851 12.28 -46.50 -3.82
CA ILE A 851 11.90 -45.09 -3.89
C ILE A 851 13.15 -44.21 -3.94
N ARG A 852 13.10 -43.13 -4.70
CA ARG A 852 14.21 -42.18 -4.85
C ARG A 852 14.05 -41.04 -3.86
N ILE A 853 15.07 -40.81 -3.03
CA ILE A 853 15.14 -39.76 -2.01
C ILE A 853 16.27 -38.78 -2.35
N ASP A 854 16.04 -37.49 -2.12
CA ASP A 854 17.00 -36.41 -2.33
C ASP A 854 16.93 -35.42 -1.14
N GLU A 855 17.43 -34.18 -1.31
CA GLU A 855 17.41 -33.17 -0.25
C GLU A 855 15.99 -32.68 0.11
N SER A 856 15.01 -32.93 -0.76
CA SER A 856 13.59 -32.63 -0.53
C SER A 856 12.89 -33.86 0.08
N PRO A 857 12.09 -33.70 1.15
CA PRO A 857 11.46 -34.86 1.77
C PRO A 857 10.48 -35.57 0.85
N THR A 858 10.52 -36.90 0.91
CA THR A 858 9.59 -37.83 0.27
C THR A 858 8.74 -38.47 1.36
N LEU A 859 7.42 -38.50 1.18
CA LEU A 859 6.46 -39.07 2.11
C LEU A 859 5.89 -40.37 1.55
N VAL A 860 5.87 -41.42 2.36
CA VAL A 860 5.17 -42.67 2.08
C VAL A 860 4.03 -42.78 3.09
N ARG A 861 2.78 -42.69 2.63
CA ARG A 861 1.59 -42.83 3.48
C ARG A 861 0.98 -44.22 3.32
N SER A 862 0.75 -44.90 4.44
CA SER A 862 0.11 -46.22 4.50
C SER A 862 -1.27 -46.13 5.16
N ALA A 863 -2.28 -46.70 4.49
CA ALA A 863 -3.70 -46.63 4.88
C ALA A 863 -4.13 -47.67 5.93
N SER A 864 -3.27 -48.65 6.20
CA SER A 864 -3.48 -49.65 7.25
C SER A 864 -2.19 -49.75 8.05
N ALA A 865 -2.26 -50.09 9.34
CA ALA A 865 -1.07 -50.29 10.16
C ALA A 865 -0.48 -51.69 9.93
N PRO A 866 0.44 -51.87 8.99
CA PRO A 866 1.58 -52.75 9.22
C PRO A 866 2.92 -52.01 9.04
N GLN A 867 3.92 -52.47 9.79
CA GLN A 867 5.27 -51.92 9.82
C GLN A 867 5.86 -51.85 8.40
N LEU A 868 6.01 -50.62 7.88
CA LEU A 868 6.99 -50.34 6.83
C LEU A 868 8.37 -50.66 7.41
N SER A 869 8.99 -51.72 6.91
CA SER A 869 10.37 -52.07 7.25
C SER A 869 11.32 -51.69 6.11
N LEU A 870 12.55 -51.35 6.47
CA LEU A 870 13.63 -51.07 5.55
C LEU A 870 14.55 -52.28 5.47
N ARG A 871 15.12 -52.52 4.29
CA ARG A 871 16.20 -53.48 4.09
C ARG A 871 17.49 -52.78 3.72
#